data_AF-A0A8D0ENI1-F1
#
_entry.id   AF-A0A8D0ENI1-F1
#
_cell.length_a   1.000
_cell.length_b   1.000
_cell.length_c   1.000
_cell.angle_alpha   90.00
_cell.angle_beta   90.00
_cell.angle_gamma   90.00
#
_symmetry.space_group_name_H-M   'P 1'
#
loop_
_entity.id
_entity.type
_entity.pdbx_description
1 polymer ?
#
loop_
_entity_poly.entity_id
_entity_poly.type
_entity_poly.pdbx_seq_one_letter_code
_entity_poly.pdbx_strand_id
1 'polypeptide(L)'
;MASASGDGNATLKRCLGVLRDARNDSEQFAALLLVTKAVRAGEVDAKTRRQIFDAIGFTFPNRLLTSRQPPAGCPEHTFRALGLTLLACFCTDPELAGHSQILNKIPTFNDVLVSPCNPDSTSMIDDVYQCLSAVLATARGPRELVTKGTVSALCQAYVNCSYGSDRALTLLLGLLAVAEAKCWQRDAPHLLAVLSKLSDDFLRSEDITKFELCEVLPHFVPLSPPLSQDSQGSECLRRLYKGLANVLASKLSQSQRDPALKLAACLVQACGSEWIPSGSAGSKFLALLVNLACVEVRLTLEEPDPLEVEGKKEVVTACYVLIEMGIQECLREEKPLLEEVQKMQLMRIMEEAFGAVIFYLRQVKEEELQDPFIFASVRVLGAWMAEETSSLKQEICELLPFLVRYAKKLFKEGSPAASLPQPELVSTEGSGLPPDALRFLLPGFCHLTAEDRPRDILISEGAPALLCEYFLHQWEVLTSKPGSLAPLTSPEMSLQTTCGIFLNLVVTAPDLIRRDKTFSSLMDVLLKSLPLLLPQKDHLVLAANVATLGLMMARILASSAVLQGTQSAKEFFGAALRFLSQAHTAQAEPSGGWAVAVSPAYASAWADVGELWFLGMQALAGCVPLLPWLPQALLQARWLQGLSQLLTRVAPASLDFELVAAFQGVLVELARASASCRAAILAHHGREWANLYGMAALEQCLSEP
;
A
#
# COMPACT_ATOMS: atom_id res chain seq x y z
N MET A 1 39.72 -24.00 45.94
CA MET A 1 39.49 -22.86 46.85
C MET A 1 38.00 -22.56 46.92
N ALA A 2 37.27 -23.22 47.82
CA ALA A 2 35.81 -23.12 47.93
C ALA A 2 35.32 -22.26 49.12
N SER A 3 36.14 -21.34 49.63
CA SER A 3 35.84 -20.53 50.83
C SER A 3 35.64 -19.03 50.58
N ALA A 4 35.64 -18.56 49.33
CA ALA A 4 35.65 -17.12 49.02
C ALA A 4 34.27 -16.51 48.68
N SER A 5 33.23 -17.31 48.39
CA SER A 5 31.94 -16.78 47.90
C SER A 5 30.96 -16.33 49.00
N GLY A 6 31.13 -16.78 50.25
CA GLY A 6 30.22 -16.47 51.36
C GLY A 6 30.44 -15.10 52.02
N ASP A 7 31.67 -14.59 52.04
CA ASP A 7 32.06 -13.39 52.80
C ASP A 7 31.79 -12.08 52.01
N GLY A 8 31.86 -12.15 50.67
CA GLY A 8 31.56 -11.02 49.78
C GLY A 8 30.10 -10.56 49.85
N ASN A 9 29.15 -11.49 49.97
CA ASN A 9 27.71 -11.17 50.06
C ASN A 9 27.34 -10.55 51.43
N ALA A 10 27.97 -11.00 52.51
CA ALA A 10 27.78 -10.41 53.85
C ALA A 10 28.38 -9.01 53.98
N THR A 11 29.51 -8.76 53.30
CA THR A 11 30.15 -7.44 53.22
C THR A 11 29.31 -6.47 52.41
N LEU A 12 28.80 -6.90 51.24
CA LEU A 12 27.91 -6.10 50.41
C LEU A 12 26.61 -5.73 51.13
N LYS A 13 25.96 -6.67 51.82
CA LYS A 13 24.75 -6.35 52.61
C LYS A 13 24.99 -5.30 53.69
N ARG A 14 26.17 -5.33 54.33
CA ARG A 14 26.57 -4.27 55.29
C ARG A 14 26.77 -2.93 54.59
N CYS A 15 27.46 -2.90 53.46
CA CYS A 15 27.63 -1.67 52.67
C CYS A 15 26.29 -1.09 52.17
N LEU A 16 25.35 -1.94 51.74
CA LEU A 16 24.00 -1.52 51.35
C LEU A 16 23.18 -1.00 52.54
N GLY A 17 23.38 -1.55 53.74
CA GLY A 17 22.80 -1.01 54.98
C GLY A 17 23.31 0.40 55.26
N VAL A 18 24.63 0.59 55.24
CA VAL A 18 25.25 1.92 55.42
C VAL A 18 24.77 2.92 54.36
N LEU A 19 24.59 2.48 53.12
CA LEU A 19 24.09 3.32 52.03
C LEU A 19 22.63 3.75 52.23
N ARG A 20 21.78 2.87 52.77
CA ARG A 20 20.38 3.18 53.12
C ARG A 20 20.26 4.10 54.33
N ASP A 21 21.16 3.96 55.30
CA ASP A 21 21.15 4.73 56.55
C ASP A 21 21.83 6.11 56.44
N ALA A 22 22.46 6.40 55.30
CA ALA A 22 23.17 7.66 55.03
C ALA A 22 22.21 8.87 55.06
N ARG A 23 22.57 9.90 55.84
CA ARG A 23 21.70 11.05 56.14
C ARG A 23 21.95 12.27 55.25
N ASN A 24 23.09 12.32 54.58
CA ASN A 24 23.49 13.41 53.70
C ASN A 24 24.26 12.87 52.47
N ASP A 25 24.42 13.71 51.45
CA ASP A 25 25.04 13.33 50.17
C ASP A 25 26.52 12.90 50.34
N SER A 26 27.23 13.43 51.33
CA SER A 26 28.61 13.02 51.63
C SER A 26 28.70 11.61 52.21
N GLU A 27 27.79 11.25 53.12
CA GLU A 27 27.64 9.89 53.62
C GLU A 27 27.18 8.92 52.52
N GLN A 28 26.25 9.33 51.66
CA GLN A 28 25.82 8.52 50.51
C GLN A 28 26.97 8.26 49.54
N PHE A 29 27.78 9.28 49.23
CA PHE A 29 28.95 9.13 48.37
C PHE A 29 30.02 8.22 48.98
N ALA A 30 30.33 8.39 50.27
CA ALA A 30 31.27 7.52 50.97
C ALA A 30 30.79 6.05 51.00
N ALA A 31 29.50 5.84 51.25
CA ALA A 31 28.89 4.51 51.23
C ALA A 31 28.91 3.89 49.83
N LEU A 32 28.67 4.69 48.78
CA LEU A 32 28.76 4.25 47.39
C LEU A 32 30.19 3.80 47.01
N LEU A 33 31.22 4.52 47.47
CA LEU A 33 32.62 4.13 47.29
C LEU A 33 32.98 2.82 48.02
N LEU A 34 32.33 2.54 49.15
CA LEU A 34 32.48 1.24 49.82
C LEU A 34 31.82 0.12 49.02
N VAL A 35 30.65 0.37 48.41
CA VAL A 35 29.98 -0.59 47.53
C VAL A 35 30.83 -0.91 46.29
N THR A 36 31.42 0.10 45.64
CA THR A 36 32.29 -0.11 44.46
C THR A 36 33.62 -0.78 44.78
N LYS A 37 34.08 -0.71 46.04
CA LYS A 37 35.24 -1.50 46.52
C LYS A 37 34.87 -2.94 46.90
N ALA A 38 33.65 -3.15 47.39
CA ALA A 38 33.16 -4.46 47.81
C ALA A 38 32.76 -5.34 46.62
N VAL A 39 32.40 -4.74 45.47
CA VAL A 39 31.92 -5.46 44.29
C VAL A 39 32.54 -4.88 43.02
N ARG A 40 33.09 -5.75 42.16
CA ARG A 40 33.59 -5.35 40.83
C ARG A 40 32.44 -5.32 39.82
N ALA A 41 32.39 -4.27 38.99
CA ALA A 41 31.31 -4.03 38.03
C ALA A 41 31.03 -5.21 37.07
N GLY A 42 32.04 -6.01 36.71
CA GLY A 42 31.91 -7.18 35.83
C GLY A 42 31.47 -8.48 36.52
N GLU A 43 31.38 -8.51 37.84
CA GLU A 43 31.12 -9.72 38.65
C GLU A 43 29.73 -9.69 39.32
N VAL A 44 28.91 -8.66 39.03
CA VAL A 44 27.60 -8.44 39.66
C VAL A 44 26.48 -9.10 38.88
N ASP A 45 25.67 -9.94 39.52
CA ASP A 45 24.45 -10.49 38.92
C ASP A 45 23.31 -9.45 38.87
N ALA A 46 22.28 -9.71 38.05
CA ALA A 46 21.16 -8.78 37.87
C ALA A 46 20.42 -8.47 39.19
N LYS A 47 20.30 -9.48 40.07
CA LYS A 47 19.66 -9.35 41.38
C LYS A 47 20.42 -8.40 42.30
N THR A 48 21.75 -8.50 42.31
CA THR A 48 22.61 -7.66 43.13
C THR A 48 22.65 -6.23 42.59
N ARG A 49 22.67 -6.03 41.27
CA ARG A 49 22.51 -4.71 40.65
C ARG A 49 21.21 -4.05 41.08
N ARG A 50 20.09 -4.78 41.04
CA ARG A 50 18.79 -4.25 41.48
C ARG A 50 18.78 -3.88 42.96
N GLN A 51 19.40 -4.67 43.83
CA GLN A 51 19.53 -4.34 45.26
C GLN A 51 20.36 -3.08 45.51
N ILE A 52 21.41 -2.85 44.71
CA ILE A 52 22.20 -1.61 44.74
C ILE A 52 21.34 -0.44 44.30
N PHE A 53 20.57 -0.59 43.22
CA PHE A 53 19.66 0.45 42.72
C PHE A 53 18.58 0.82 43.74
N ASP A 54 17.96 -0.18 44.38
CA ASP A 54 16.96 0.02 45.43
C ASP A 54 17.56 0.74 46.67
N ALA A 55 18.85 0.56 46.95
CA ALA A 55 19.53 1.20 48.07
C ALA A 55 19.93 2.66 47.77
N ILE A 56 20.28 2.99 46.53
CA ILE A 56 20.63 4.37 46.12
C ILE A 56 19.36 5.21 45.89
N GLY A 57 18.39 4.66 45.15
CA GLY A 57 17.22 5.37 44.68
C GLY A 57 17.53 6.44 43.62
N PHE A 58 16.48 7.02 43.01
CA PHE A 58 16.64 8.06 41.99
C PHE A 58 16.94 9.46 42.56
N THR A 59 16.65 9.70 43.84
CA THR A 59 16.80 11.02 44.46
C THR A 59 18.25 11.50 44.47
N PHE A 60 19.20 10.61 44.75
CA PHE A 60 20.62 10.96 44.84
C PHE A 60 21.23 11.30 43.46
N PRO A 61 21.12 10.44 42.43
CA PRO A 61 21.54 10.80 41.06
C PRO A 61 20.87 12.07 40.53
N ASN A 62 19.59 12.28 40.83
CA ASN A 62 18.89 13.49 40.42
C ASN A 62 19.48 14.76 41.06
N ARG A 63 19.82 14.73 42.36
CA ARG A 63 20.49 15.86 43.03
C ARG A 63 21.86 16.14 42.43
N LEU A 64 22.64 15.09 42.17
CA LEU A 64 23.96 15.17 41.53
C LEU A 64 23.91 15.85 40.16
N LEU A 65 22.93 15.51 39.32
CA LEU A 65 22.72 16.13 38.01
C LEU A 65 22.36 17.63 38.08
N THR A 66 21.71 18.06 39.16
CA THR A 66 21.27 19.46 39.35
C THR A 66 22.24 20.30 40.18
N SER A 67 23.29 19.71 40.74
CA SER A 67 24.22 20.40 41.63
C SER A 67 25.02 21.45 40.85
N ARG A 68 24.96 22.70 41.32
CA ARG A 68 25.67 23.86 40.73
C ARG A 68 26.82 24.38 41.59
N GLN A 69 27.08 23.78 42.75
CA GLN A 69 28.07 24.25 43.72
C GLN A 69 29.05 23.12 44.06
N PRO A 70 30.10 22.93 43.25
CA PRO A 70 31.16 21.98 43.61
C PRO A 70 32.02 22.52 44.77
N PRO A 71 32.58 21.64 45.62
CA PRO A 71 33.60 22.02 46.60
C PRO A 71 34.78 22.72 45.92
N ALA A 72 35.45 23.63 46.63
CA ALA A 72 36.60 24.36 46.11
C ALA A 72 37.68 23.39 45.58
N GLY A 73 38.04 23.52 44.30
CA GLY A 73 39.00 22.65 43.61
C GLY A 73 38.41 21.46 42.85
N CYS A 74 37.10 21.23 42.87
CA CYS A 74 36.42 20.25 42.02
C CYS A 74 35.87 20.90 40.73
N PRO A 75 36.10 20.31 39.55
CA PRO A 75 35.46 20.76 38.32
C PRO A 75 33.93 20.72 38.40
N GLU A 76 33.25 21.68 37.77
CA GLU A 76 31.78 21.80 37.79
C GLU A 76 31.06 20.56 37.23
N HIS A 77 31.72 19.81 36.34
CA HIS A 77 31.13 18.64 35.68
C HIS A 77 31.23 17.34 36.48
N THR A 78 32.01 17.26 37.56
CA THR A 78 32.29 15.99 38.26
C THR A 78 31.06 15.37 38.91
N PHE A 79 30.18 16.17 39.54
CA PHE A 79 28.93 15.65 40.11
C PHE A 79 27.94 15.24 39.03
N ARG A 80 27.88 16.01 37.93
CA ARG A 80 27.05 15.66 36.78
C ARG A 80 27.50 14.35 36.15
N ALA A 81 28.81 14.15 36.00
CA ALA A 81 29.39 12.91 35.51
C ALA A 81 29.02 11.72 36.38
N LEU A 82 29.23 11.82 37.69
CA LEU A 82 28.84 10.77 38.63
C LEU A 82 27.34 10.46 38.58
N GLY A 83 26.50 11.50 38.49
CA GLY A 83 25.05 11.35 38.35
C GLY A 83 24.69 10.56 37.08
N LEU A 84 25.32 10.88 35.95
CA LEU A 84 25.13 10.17 34.68
C LEU A 84 25.62 8.72 34.75
N THR A 85 26.80 8.47 35.33
CA THR A 85 27.34 7.10 35.50
C THR A 85 26.40 6.23 36.33
N LEU A 86 25.81 6.79 37.39
CA LEU A 86 24.81 6.09 38.18
C LEU A 86 23.56 5.76 37.36
N LEU A 87 23.03 6.73 36.60
CA LEU A 87 21.87 6.48 35.74
C LEU A 87 22.19 5.48 34.61
N ALA A 88 23.37 5.54 34.01
CA ALA A 88 23.82 4.59 33.00
C ALA A 88 23.92 3.17 33.57
N CYS A 89 24.41 3.05 34.80
CA CYS A 89 24.39 1.79 35.53
C CYS A 89 22.94 1.30 35.74
N PHE A 90 22.01 2.18 36.15
CA PHE A 90 20.60 1.81 36.36
C PHE A 90 19.95 1.33 35.06
N CYS A 91 20.29 1.96 33.93
CA CYS A 91 19.83 1.59 32.59
C CYS A 91 20.32 0.21 32.11
N THR A 92 21.24 -0.46 32.81
CA THR A 92 21.56 -1.88 32.53
C THR A 92 20.43 -2.85 32.93
N ASP A 93 19.44 -2.36 33.68
CA ASP A 93 18.20 -3.06 33.99
C ASP A 93 17.07 -2.51 33.10
N PRO A 94 16.46 -3.35 32.23
CA PRO A 94 15.42 -2.90 31.30
C PRO A 94 14.18 -2.27 31.97
N GLU A 95 13.81 -2.70 33.18
CA GLU A 95 12.67 -2.12 33.90
C GLU A 95 12.99 -0.70 34.39
N LEU A 96 14.22 -0.47 34.83
CA LEU A 96 14.66 0.85 35.28
C LEU A 96 14.90 1.80 34.11
N ALA A 97 15.42 1.31 32.99
CA ALA A 97 15.58 2.11 31.77
C ALA A 97 14.24 2.71 31.31
N GLY A 98 13.14 1.95 31.45
CA GLY A 98 11.77 2.40 31.13
C GLY A 98 11.10 3.20 32.24
N HIS A 99 11.76 3.42 33.38
CA HIS A 99 11.17 4.08 34.53
C HIS A 99 11.03 5.60 34.31
N SER A 100 9.94 6.18 34.81
CA SER A 100 9.61 7.61 34.63
C SER A 100 10.74 8.56 35.05
N GLN A 101 11.52 8.19 36.07
CA GLN A 101 12.66 8.97 36.54
C GLN A 101 13.80 9.03 35.52
N ILE A 102 14.06 7.97 34.73
CA ILE A 102 15.01 7.99 33.63
C ILE A 102 14.43 8.76 32.44
N LEU A 103 13.19 8.46 32.07
CA LEU A 103 12.52 9.10 30.93
C LEU A 103 12.44 10.63 31.09
N ASN A 104 12.27 11.13 32.31
CA ASN A 104 12.26 12.57 32.59
C ASN A 104 13.64 13.25 32.47
N LYS A 105 14.72 12.48 32.35
CA LYS A 105 16.10 12.99 32.14
C LYS A 105 16.55 12.97 30.70
N ILE A 106 15.74 12.45 29.77
CA ILE A 106 16.01 12.50 28.33
C ILE A 106 16.42 13.91 27.86
N PRO A 107 15.76 15.02 28.25
CA PRO A 107 16.21 16.36 27.84
C PRO A 107 17.62 16.68 28.34
N THR A 108 17.95 16.30 29.58
CA THR A 108 19.30 16.47 30.14
C THR A 108 20.34 15.64 29.40
N PHE A 109 19.99 14.45 28.93
CA PHE A 109 20.85 13.62 28.10
C PHE A 109 21.11 14.28 26.73
N ASN A 110 20.05 14.78 26.09
CA ASN A 110 20.14 15.51 24.83
C ASN A 110 21.04 16.76 24.96
N ASP A 111 20.92 17.51 26.06
CA ASP A 111 21.76 18.68 26.34
C ASP A 111 23.25 18.31 26.44
N VAL A 112 23.59 17.15 27.01
CA VAL A 112 24.99 16.68 27.08
C VAL A 112 25.53 16.39 25.67
N LEU A 113 24.73 15.78 24.79
CA LEU A 113 25.16 15.44 23.43
C LEU A 113 25.41 16.67 22.55
N VAL A 114 24.62 17.73 22.73
CA VAL A 114 24.72 18.96 21.93
C VAL A 114 25.74 19.95 22.49
N SER A 115 26.12 19.80 23.77
CA SER A 115 27.11 20.67 24.40
C SER A 115 28.52 20.52 23.76
N PRO A 116 29.32 21.59 23.68
CA PRO A 116 30.69 21.51 23.18
C PRO A 116 31.51 20.49 23.96
N CYS A 117 32.13 19.56 23.24
CA CYS A 117 32.88 18.47 23.84
C CYS A 117 34.22 18.97 24.41
N ASN A 118 34.40 18.87 25.72
CA ASN A 118 35.70 18.98 26.38
C ASN A 118 36.31 17.57 26.52
N PRO A 119 37.64 17.39 26.47
CA PRO A 119 38.27 16.07 26.61
C PRO A 119 37.90 15.37 27.93
N ASP A 120 37.62 16.13 28.99
CA ASP A 120 37.18 15.60 30.30
C ASP A 120 35.71 15.14 30.34
N SER A 121 34.93 15.37 29.27
CA SER A 121 33.49 15.08 29.20
C SER A 121 33.11 13.82 28.42
N THR A 122 34.10 13.11 27.85
CA THR A 122 33.88 11.90 27.03
C THR A 122 33.15 10.79 27.79
N SER A 123 33.54 10.52 29.03
CA SER A 123 32.86 9.53 29.90
C SER A 123 31.37 9.84 30.11
N MET A 124 31.01 11.12 30.25
CA MET A 124 29.61 11.53 30.38
C MET A 124 28.81 11.28 29.11
N ILE A 125 29.43 11.50 27.95
CA ILE A 125 28.80 11.23 26.65
C ILE A 125 28.59 9.72 26.48
N ASP A 126 29.55 8.90 26.90
CA ASP A 126 29.43 7.44 26.84
C ASP A 126 28.27 6.91 27.70
N ASP A 127 28.16 7.43 28.93
CA ASP A 127 27.06 7.14 29.87
C ASP A 127 25.70 7.57 29.29
N VAL A 128 25.65 8.73 28.62
CA VAL A 128 24.44 9.23 27.96
C VAL A 128 24.02 8.32 26.81
N TYR A 129 24.93 7.95 25.92
CA TYR A 129 24.60 7.02 24.84
C TYR A 129 24.13 5.67 25.39
N GLN A 130 24.74 5.16 26.48
CA GLN A 130 24.26 3.94 27.14
C GLN A 130 22.84 4.09 27.67
N CYS A 131 22.51 5.22 28.31
CA CYS A 131 21.15 5.52 28.77
C CYS A 131 20.17 5.54 27.59
N LEU A 132 20.50 6.25 26.50
CA LEU A 132 19.61 6.38 25.35
C LEU A 132 19.40 5.05 24.63
N SER A 133 20.46 4.23 24.48
CA SER A 133 20.35 2.87 23.93
C SER A 133 19.46 1.98 24.79
N ALA A 134 19.60 2.03 26.11
CA ALA A 134 18.76 1.26 27.02
C ALA A 134 17.30 1.72 26.98
N VAL A 135 17.05 3.03 26.94
CA VAL A 135 15.70 3.59 26.80
C VAL A 135 15.08 3.14 25.48
N LEU A 136 15.81 3.23 24.36
CA LEU A 136 15.35 2.81 23.03
C LEU A 136 14.88 1.35 23.02
N ALA A 137 15.56 0.47 23.78
CA ALA A 137 15.21 -0.94 23.90
C ALA A 137 13.95 -1.22 24.73
N THR A 138 13.28 -0.20 25.30
CA THR A 138 12.05 -0.36 26.08
C THR A 138 10.79 -0.09 25.25
N ALA A 139 9.65 -0.68 25.64
CA ALA A 139 8.39 -0.54 24.90
C ALA A 139 7.87 0.92 24.79
N ARG A 140 8.14 1.79 25.77
CA ARG A 140 7.70 3.21 25.76
C ARG A 140 8.81 4.18 25.35
N GLY A 141 10.06 3.71 25.32
CA GLY A 141 11.24 4.54 25.11
C GLY A 141 11.30 5.27 23.77
N PRO A 142 11.13 4.59 22.61
CA PRO A 142 11.17 5.26 21.31
C PRO A 142 10.23 6.48 21.24
N ARG A 143 8.99 6.33 21.72
CA ARG A 143 8.01 7.42 21.77
C ARG A 143 8.49 8.59 22.64
N GLU A 144 9.05 8.29 23.81
CA GLU A 144 9.55 9.32 24.74
C GLU A 144 10.78 10.04 24.18
N LEU A 145 11.70 9.31 23.56
CA LEU A 145 12.89 9.88 22.91
C LEU A 145 12.51 10.85 21.78
N VAL A 146 11.59 10.44 20.90
CA VAL A 146 11.08 11.30 19.82
C VAL A 146 10.36 12.53 20.38
N THR A 147 9.49 12.35 21.38
CA THR A 147 8.71 13.44 21.96
C THR A 147 9.60 14.48 22.66
N LYS A 148 10.69 14.03 23.28
CA LYS A 148 11.61 14.85 24.08
C LYS A 148 12.82 15.38 23.30
N GLY A 149 12.79 15.32 21.96
CA GLY A 149 13.78 15.97 21.10
C GLY A 149 15.11 15.22 20.98
N THR A 150 15.14 13.91 21.21
CA THR A 150 16.38 13.14 21.06
C THR A 150 16.81 13.03 19.59
N VAL A 151 15.87 12.97 18.65
CA VAL A 151 16.18 12.88 17.21
C VAL A 151 17.04 14.07 16.76
N SER A 152 16.62 15.30 17.03
CA SER A 152 17.40 16.49 16.68
C SER A 152 18.77 16.54 17.36
N ALA A 153 18.87 16.15 18.64
CA ALA A 153 20.14 16.09 19.35
C ALA A 153 21.12 15.09 18.72
N LEU A 154 20.64 13.89 18.35
CA LEU A 154 21.46 12.88 17.68
C LEU A 154 21.86 13.32 16.26
N CYS A 155 20.95 13.94 15.51
CA CYS A 155 21.25 14.51 14.19
C CYS A 155 22.35 15.57 14.29
N GLN A 156 22.28 16.47 15.27
CA GLN A 156 23.30 17.48 15.48
C GLN A 156 24.65 16.86 15.87
N ALA A 157 24.66 15.89 16.79
CA ALA A 157 25.87 15.17 17.18
C ALA A 157 26.53 14.47 15.98
N TYR A 158 25.74 13.85 15.10
CA TYR A 158 26.24 13.21 13.88
C TYR A 158 26.76 14.22 12.85
N VAL A 159 25.97 15.26 12.53
CA VAL A 159 26.33 16.26 11.52
C VAL A 159 27.60 17.00 11.92
N ASN A 160 27.72 17.38 13.20
CA ASN A 160 28.88 18.10 13.74
C ASN A 160 30.13 17.22 13.93
N CYS A 161 30.07 15.93 13.62
CA CYS A 161 31.16 14.97 13.91
C CYS A 161 31.58 14.99 15.39
N SER A 162 30.63 15.13 16.32
CA SER A 162 30.89 15.09 17.75
C SER A 162 31.44 13.72 18.19
N TYR A 163 32.02 13.64 19.40
CA TYR A 163 32.45 12.38 19.98
C TYR A 163 31.29 11.37 20.06
N GLY A 164 31.52 10.14 19.58
CA GLY A 164 30.50 9.09 19.49
C GLY A 164 29.45 9.32 18.38
N SER A 165 29.78 10.05 17.32
CA SER A 165 28.88 10.27 16.18
C SER A 165 28.39 8.97 15.52
N ASP A 166 29.21 7.92 15.51
CA ASP A 166 28.84 6.56 15.11
C ASP A 166 27.70 6.00 15.97
N ARG A 167 27.78 6.17 17.29
CA ARG A 167 26.72 5.78 18.24
C ARG A 167 25.45 6.61 18.04
N ALA A 168 25.59 7.89 17.72
CA ALA A 168 24.46 8.74 17.36
C ALA A 168 23.73 8.22 16.11
N LEU A 169 24.49 7.83 15.09
CA LEU A 169 23.95 7.24 13.87
C LEU A 169 23.23 5.91 14.18
N THR A 170 23.84 5.02 14.97
CA THR A 170 23.19 3.75 15.38
C THR A 170 21.87 3.98 16.11
N LEU A 171 21.79 4.97 17.01
CA LEU A 171 20.55 5.31 17.70
C LEU A 171 19.50 5.92 16.76
N LEU A 172 19.91 6.75 15.80
CA LEU A 172 19.01 7.27 14.77
C LEU A 172 18.42 6.14 13.93
N LEU A 173 19.24 5.17 13.50
CA LEU A 173 18.77 3.99 12.77
C LEU A 173 17.72 3.22 13.57
N GLY A 174 17.97 2.96 14.86
CA GLY A 174 16.99 2.27 15.71
C GLY A 174 15.71 3.08 15.96
N LEU A 175 15.80 4.41 16.06
CA LEU A 175 14.61 5.26 16.16
C LEU A 175 13.79 5.30 14.88
N LEU A 176 14.45 5.37 13.71
CA LEU A 176 13.79 5.38 12.41
C LEU A 176 13.12 4.03 12.14
N ALA A 177 13.78 2.91 12.48
CA ALA A 177 13.20 1.57 12.35
C ALA A 177 11.88 1.37 13.13
N VAL A 178 11.67 2.10 14.24
CA VAL A 178 10.50 1.93 15.12
C VAL A 178 9.50 3.08 15.01
N ALA A 179 9.94 4.28 14.62
CA ALA A 179 9.14 5.50 14.70
C ALA A 179 9.36 6.47 13.53
N GLU A 180 9.73 5.97 12.34
CA GLU A 180 10.02 6.74 11.10
C GLU A 180 9.10 7.95 10.92
N ALA A 181 7.79 7.72 10.77
CA ALA A 181 6.82 8.77 10.47
C ALA A 181 6.81 9.89 11.53
N LYS A 182 6.93 9.54 12.81
CA LYS A 182 6.95 10.53 13.91
C LYS A 182 8.28 11.29 13.95
N CYS A 183 9.39 10.64 13.62
CA CYS A 183 10.70 11.27 13.51
C CYS A 183 10.68 12.32 12.39
N TRP A 184 10.23 11.96 11.19
CA TRP A 184 10.14 12.88 10.05
C TRP A 184 9.14 14.01 10.28
N GLN A 185 7.98 13.73 10.88
CA GLN A 185 6.99 14.76 11.19
C GLN A 185 7.54 15.86 12.11
N ARG A 186 8.41 15.52 13.06
CA ARG A 186 8.91 16.46 14.08
C ARG A 186 10.24 17.11 13.72
N ASP A 187 11.15 16.33 13.14
CA ASP A 187 12.56 16.69 13.03
C ASP A 187 13.08 16.61 11.56
N ALA A 188 12.19 16.69 10.56
CA ALA A 188 12.54 16.65 9.13
C ALA A 188 13.77 17.48 8.74
N PRO A 189 13.93 18.77 9.16
CA PRO A 189 15.12 19.55 8.78
C PRO A 189 16.44 18.95 9.28
N HIS A 190 16.43 18.37 10.49
CA HIS A 190 17.62 17.74 11.08
C HIS A 190 17.93 16.40 10.40
N LEU A 191 16.91 15.60 10.10
CA LEU A 191 17.06 14.34 9.37
C LEU A 191 17.53 14.57 7.94
N LEU A 192 17.04 15.62 7.27
CA LEU A 192 17.48 16.01 5.94
C LEU A 192 18.94 16.49 5.91
N ALA A 193 19.42 17.13 6.99
CA ALA A 193 20.82 17.46 7.15
C ALA A 193 21.71 16.20 7.26
N VAL A 194 21.25 15.19 8.02
CA VAL A 194 21.93 13.88 8.10
C VAL A 194 21.94 13.19 6.73
N LEU A 195 20.81 13.12 6.03
CA LEU A 195 20.72 12.54 4.68
C LEU A 195 21.62 13.27 3.69
N SER A 196 21.72 14.60 3.78
CA SER A 196 22.59 15.40 2.90
C SER A 196 24.07 15.05 3.10
N LYS A 197 24.48 14.84 4.35
CA LYS A 197 25.84 14.39 4.70
C LYS A 197 26.09 12.95 4.22
N LEU A 198 25.19 12.02 4.55
CA LEU A 198 25.31 10.61 4.13
C LEU A 198 25.34 10.45 2.61
N SER A 199 24.53 11.21 1.87
CA SER A 199 24.51 11.17 0.40
C SER A 199 25.74 11.79 -0.24
N ASP A 200 26.37 12.80 0.40
CA ASP A 200 27.66 13.33 -0.03
C ASP A 200 28.79 12.32 0.22
N ASP A 201 28.83 11.73 1.42
CA ASP A 201 29.80 10.68 1.78
C ASP A 201 29.67 9.50 0.80
N PHE A 202 28.45 9.04 0.50
CA PHE A 202 28.19 7.96 -0.45
C PHE A 202 28.69 8.27 -1.87
N LEU A 203 28.52 9.50 -2.32
CA LEU A 203 29.01 9.92 -3.63
C LEU A 203 30.54 9.94 -3.68
N ARG A 204 31.19 10.37 -2.60
CA ARG A 204 32.65 10.59 -2.50
C ARG A 204 33.45 9.34 -2.13
N SER A 205 32.85 8.38 -1.43
CA SER A 205 33.53 7.14 -1.06
C SER A 205 33.88 6.28 -2.27
N GLU A 206 35.09 5.71 -2.26
CA GLU A 206 35.62 4.80 -3.29
C GLU A 206 36.05 3.44 -2.70
N ASP A 207 35.91 3.25 -1.38
CA ASP A 207 36.28 2.04 -0.65
C ASP A 207 35.03 1.27 -0.15
N ILE A 208 35.23 0.36 0.82
CA ILE A 208 34.17 -0.47 1.37
C ILE A 208 33.04 0.36 2.02
N THR A 209 33.34 1.56 2.52
CA THR A 209 32.35 2.45 3.17
C THR A 209 31.20 2.80 2.23
N LYS A 210 31.46 2.84 0.91
CA LYS A 210 30.43 3.09 -0.09
C LYS A 210 29.29 2.06 -0.03
N PHE A 211 29.63 0.80 0.19
CA PHE A 211 28.67 -0.29 0.27
C PHE A 211 28.01 -0.37 1.65
N GLU A 212 28.73 -0.04 2.72
CA GLU A 212 28.16 0.10 4.06
C GLU A 212 27.10 1.22 4.09
N LEU A 213 27.33 2.31 3.36
CA LEU A 213 26.35 3.40 3.24
C LEU A 213 25.08 2.98 2.50
N CYS A 214 25.13 2.00 1.59
CA CYS A 214 23.93 1.44 0.96
C CYS A 214 22.99 0.76 1.97
N GLU A 215 23.51 0.23 3.08
CA GLU A 215 22.71 -0.35 4.16
C GLU A 215 22.12 0.73 5.10
N VAL A 216 22.86 1.83 5.28
CA VAL A 216 22.46 2.93 6.17
C VAL A 216 21.40 3.82 5.53
N LEU A 217 21.63 4.24 4.28
CA LEU A 217 20.82 5.24 3.57
C LEU A 217 19.31 4.95 3.50
N PRO A 218 18.83 3.70 3.29
CA PRO A 218 17.40 3.40 3.20
C PRO A 218 16.60 3.87 4.42
N HIS A 219 17.20 3.83 5.61
CA HIS A 219 16.54 4.25 6.86
C HIS A 219 16.26 5.76 6.91
N PHE A 220 16.96 6.55 6.10
CA PHE A 220 16.83 8.00 6.02
C PHE A 220 16.03 8.48 4.80
N VAL A 221 15.38 7.58 4.06
CA VAL A 221 14.50 7.94 2.95
C VAL A 221 13.04 7.84 3.41
N PRO A 222 12.32 8.96 3.62
CA PRO A 222 10.94 8.93 4.08
C PRO A 222 9.98 8.49 2.97
N LEU A 223 8.98 7.68 3.33
CA LEU A 223 7.85 7.38 2.41
C LEU A 223 6.90 8.58 2.23
N SER A 224 6.82 9.49 3.21
CA SER A 224 6.00 10.70 3.13
C SER A 224 6.46 11.78 4.12
N PRO A 225 6.53 13.07 3.73
CA PRO A 225 6.35 13.59 2.37
C PRO A 225 7.51 13.19 1.44
N PRO A 226 7.29 13.11 0.11
CA PRO A 226 8.36 12.79 -0.85
C PRO A 226 9.51 13.80 -0.82
N LEU A 227 10.74 13.30 -0.89
CA LEU A 227 11.96 14.13 -0.91
C LEU A 227 12.02 15.10 -2.10
N SER A 228 11.33 14.81 -3.21
CA SER A 228 11.30 15.64 -4.41
C SER A 228 10.59 16.99 -4.22
N GLN A 229 9.82 17.16 -3.14
CA GLN A 229 9.13 18.42 -2.84
C GLN A 229 10.05 19.53 -2.34
N ASP A 230 11.21 19.17 -1.78
CA ASP A 230 12.17 20.11 -1.23
C ASP A 230 13.45 20.19 -2.06
N SER A 231 14.06 21.38 -2.13
CA SER A 231 15.28 21.62 -2.91
C SER A 231 16.50 20.85 -2.38
N GLN A 232 16.65 20.76 -1.05
CA GLN A 232 17.72 19.99 -0.42
C GLN A 232 17.44 18.49 -0.56
N GLY A 233 16.18 18.07 -0.47
CA GLY A 233 15.76 16.69 -0.78
C GLY A 233 16.10 16.28 -2.22
N SER A 234 15.76 17.11 -3.20
CA SER A 234 16.09 16.90 -4.62
C SER A 234 17.60 16.79 -4.87
N GLU A 235 18.40 17.60 -4.18
CA GLU A 235 19.86 17.53 -4.24
C GLU A 235 20.41 16.23 -3.63
N CYS A 236 19.81 15.73 -2.54
CA CYS A 236 20.14 14.42 -1.98
C CYS A 236 19.83 13.30 -2.99
N LEU A 237 18.64 13.31 -3.61
CA LEU A 237 18.26 12.34 -4.65
C LEU A 237 19.25 12.32 -5.82
N ARG A 238 19.71 13.50 -6.26
CA ARG A 238 20.72 13.61 -7.33
C ARG A 238 22.07 12.98 -6.94
N ARG A 239 22.51 13.14 -5.69
CA ARG A 239 23.74 12.50 -5.18
C ARG A 239 23.60 10.99 -5.07
N LEU A 240 22.46 10.53 -4.55
CA LEU A 240 22.11 9.11 -4.45
C LEU A 240 22.06 8.44 -5.82
N TYR A 241 21.39 9.07 -6.79
CA TYR A 241 21.40 8.62 -8.19
C TYR A 241 22.82 8.43 -8.72
N LYS A 242 23.68 9.45 -8.58
CA LYS A 242 25.07 9.38 -9.09
C LYS A 242 25.88 8.29 -8.39
N GLY A 243 25.74 8.18 -7.06
CA GLY A 243 26.43 7.15 -6.29
C GLY A 243 25.98 5.73 -6.70
N LEU A 244 24.67 5.51 -6.85
CA LEU A 244 24.12 4.23 -7.32
C LEU A 244 24.51 3.92 -8.76
N ALA A 245 24.48 4.90 -9.66
CA ALA A 245 24.93 4.72 -11.04
C ALA A 245 26.40 4.28 -11.10
N ASN A 246 27.26 4.86 -10.26
CA ASN A 246 28.67 4.47 -10.16
C ASN A 246 28.84 3.04 -9.59
N VAL A 247 28.06 2.69 -8.56
CA VAL A 247 28.09 1.35 -7.95
C VAL A 247 27.60 0.30 -8.94
N LEU A 248 26.39 0.44 -9.46
CA LEU A 248 25.72 -0.58 -10.27
C LEU A 248 26.31 -0.74 -11.68
N ALA A 249 27.01 0.28 -12.20
CA ALA A 249 27.77 0.15 -13.45
C ALA A 249 29.12 -0.56 -13.28
N SER A 250 29.54 -0.83 -12.04
CA SER A 250 30.80 -1.53 -11.74
C SER A 250 30.62 -3.05 -11.67
N LYS A 251 31.73 -3.80 -11.70
CA LYS A 251 31.69 -5.24 -11.46
C LYS A 251 31.61 -5.50 -9.95
N LEU A 252 30.47 -5.97 -9.48
CA LEU A 252 30.17 -6.15 -8.06
C LEU A 252 30.16 -7.63 -7.64
N SER A 253 30.51 -7.91 -6.38
CA SER A 253 30.12 -9.15 -5.70
C SER A 253 28.65 -9.07 -5.24
N GLN A 254 28.06 -10.21 -4.85
CA GLN A 254 26.69 -10.23 -4.30
C GLN A 254 26.56 -9.34 -3.06
N SER A 255 27.53 -9.45 -2.13
CA SER A 255 27.59 -8.63 -0.91
C SER A 255 27.67 -7.11 -1.15
N GLN A 256 28.02 -6.69 -2.36
CA GLN A 256 28.08 -5.28 -2.77
C GLN A 256 26.85 -4.86 -3.59
N ARG A 257 26.30 -5.78 -4.39
CA ARG A 257 25.14 -5.56 -5.25
C ARG A 257 23.85 -5.48 -4.44
N ASP A 258 23.65 -6.39 -3.50
CA ASP A 258 22.38 -6.53 -2.78
C ASP A 258 22.01 -5.26 -1.98
N PRO A 259 22.94 -4.63 -1.22
CA PRO A 259 22.66 -3.36 -0.55
C PRO A 259 22.27 -2.25 -1.52
N ALA A 260 22.92 -2.19 -2.69
CA ALA A 260 22.66 -1.16 -3.69
C ALA A 260 21.28 -1.33 -4.36
N LEU A 261 20.86 -2.57 -4.61
CA LEU A 261 19.51 -2.86 -5.12
C LEU A 261 18.44 -2.53 -4.08
N LYS A 262 18.67 -2.86 -2.80
CA LYS A 262 17.78 -2.48 -1.69
C LYS A 262 17.63 -0.96 -1.57
N LEU A 263 18.72 -0.20 -1.66
CA LEU A 263 18.68 1.26 -1.67
C LEU A 263 17.91 1.81 -2.87
N ALA A 264 18.14 1.29 -4.08
CA ALA A 264 17.41 1.71 -5.26
C ALA A 264 15.89 1.43 -5.12
N ALA A 265 15.51 0.26 -4.60
CA ALA A 265 14.11 -0.09 -4.36
C ALA A 265 13.45 0.85 -3.33
N CYS A 266 14.18 1.20 -2.27
CA CYS A 266 13.72 2.17 -1.27
C CYS A 266 13.44 3.55 -1.90
N LEU A 267 14.31 4.03 -2.79
CA LEU A 267 14.10 5.29 -3.52
C LEU A 267 12.87 5.23 -4.43
N VAL A 268 12.66 4.11 -5.13
CA VAL A 268 11.48 3.88 -5.98
C VAL A 268 10.20 3.89 -5.15
N GLN A 269 10.19 3.27 -3.96
CA GLN A 269 9.02 3.30 -3.07
C GLN A 269 8.71 4.71 -2.55
N ALA A 270 9.74 5.52 -2.29
CA ALA A 270 9.57 6.85 -1.72
C ALA A 270 9.19 7.94 -2.74
N CYS A 271 9.66 7.85 -3.99
CA CYS A 271 9.45 8.89 -5.00
C CYS A 271 9.26 8.40 -6.43
N GLY A 272 8.96 7.10 -6.62
CA GLY A 272 8.74 6.52 -7.94
C GLY A 272 9.98 6.65 -8.83
N SER A 273 9.77 7.02 -10.10
CA SER A 273 10.84 7.24 -11.08
C SER A 273 11.49 8.63 -11.00
N GLU A 274 11.04 9.52 -10.11
CA GLU A 274 11.44 10.95 -10.10
C GLU A 274 12.91 11.18 -9.74
N TRP A 275 13.54 10.27 -8.99
CA TRP A 275 14.96 10.36 -8.63
C TRP A 275 15.90 10.04 -9.79
N ILE A 276 15.38 9.45 -10.89
CA ILE A 276 16.14 9.14 -12.09
C ILE A 276 16.04 10.34 -13.05
N PRO A 277 17.17 10.95 -13.46
CA PRO A 277 17.14 12.12 -14.33
C PRO A 277 16.65 11.74 -15.73
N SER A 278 15.92 12.64 -16.38
CA SER A 278 15.52 12.45 -17.77
C SER A 278 16.71 12.41 -18.75
N GLY A 279 16.49 11.85 -19.94
CA GLY A 279 17.46 11.78 -21.01
C GLY A 279 18.30 10.49 -21.01
N SER A 280 19.28 10.42 -21.91
CA SER A 280 20.00 9.17 -22.22
C SER A 280 20.70 8.54 -21.00
N ALA A 281 21.19 9.34 -20.06
CA ALA A 281 21.86 8.84 -18.87
C ALA A 281 20.91 8.08 -17.94
N GLY A 282 19.77 8.69 -17.58
CA GLY A 282 18.78 8.02 -16.72
C GLY A 282 18.06 6.87 -17.41
N SER A 283 17.78 7.01 -18.71
CA SER A 283 17.28 5.92 -19.55
C SER A 283 18.18 4.66 -19.46
N LYS A 284 19.49 4.81 -19.70
CA LYS A 284 20.45 3.69 -19.60
C LYS A 284 20.57 3.14 -18.19
N PHE A 285 20.54 4.02 -17.19
CA PHE A 285 20.60 3.63 -15.79
C PHE A 285 19.37 2.81 -15.37
N LEU A 286 18.16 3.26 -15.73
CA LEU A 286 16.92 2.55 -15.47
C LEU A 286 16.93 1.16 -16.12
N ALA A 287 17.32 1.06 -17.39
CA ALA A 287 17.43 -0.22 -18.08
C ALA A 287 18.45 -1.17 -17.41
N LEU A 288 19.61 -0.64 -16.98
CA LEU A 288 20.59 -1.41 -16.21
C LEU A 288 20.02 -1.88 -14.87
N LEU A 289 19.34 -1.01 -14.14
CA LEU A 289 18.78 -1.29 -12.83
C LEU A 289 17.72 -2.41 -12.88
N VAL A 290 16.78 -2.30 -13.82
CA VAL A 290 15.73 -3.33 -14.02
C VAL A 290 16.35 -4.65 -14.46
N ASN A 291 17.33 -4.62 -15.37
CA ASN A 291 18.04 -5.82 -15.80
C ASN A 291 18.77 -6.52 -14.63
N LEU A 292 19.48 -5.75 -13.78
CA LEU A 292 20.15 -6.31 -12.60
C LEU A 292 19.16 -6.92 -11.60
N ALA A 293 17.99 -6.28 -11.41
CA ALA A 293 16.93 -6.82 -10.57
C ALA A 293 16.39 -8.16 -11.13
N CYS A 294 16.14 -8.23 -12.44
CA CYS A 294 15.71 -9.47 -13.10
C CYS A 294 16.76 -10.58 -12.96
N VAL A 295 18.04 -10.26 -13.13
CA VAL A 295 19.13 -11.22 -12.94
C VAL A 295 19.18 -11.74 -11.51
N GLU A 296 19.01 -10.91 -10.48
CA GLU A 296 18.99 -11.38 -9.09
C GLU A 296 17.81 -12.31 -8.80
N VAL A 297 16.61 -11.96 -9.29
CA VAL A 297 15.40 -12.79 -9.17
C VAL A 297 15.64 -14.17 -9.78
N ARG A 298 16.18 -14.21 -11.00
CA ARG A 298 16.48 -15.46 -11.70
C ARG A 298 17.52 -16.30 -10.98
N LEU A 299 18.65 -15.69 -10.60
CA LEU A 299 19.72 -16.38 -9.87
C LEU A 299 19.23 -17.01 -8.56
N THR A 300 18.21 -16.43 -7.93
CA THR A 300 17.69 -16.91 -6.64
C THR A 300 16.54 -17.92 -6.81
N LEU A 301 15.71 -17.78 -7.85
CA LEU A 301 14.44 -18.51 -7.96
C LEU A 301 14.37 -19.54 -9.10
N GLU A 302 15.27 -19.49 -10.09
CA GLU A 302 15.25 -20.42 -11.24
C GLU A 302 15.66 -21.85 -10.85
N GLU A 303 16.61 -21.98 -9.90
CA GLU A 303 17.00 -23.25 -9.26
C GLU A 303 17.16 -23.03 -7.74
N PRO A 304 16.06 -22.97 -6.98
CA PRO A 304 16.09 -22.47 -5.61
C PRO A 304 16.74 -23.48 -4.65
N ASP A 305 17.81 -23.06 -3.97
CA ASP A 305 18.28 -23.69 -2.74
C ASP A 305 17.55 -23.07 -1.54
N PRO A 306 16.90 -23.85 -0.65
CA PRO A 306 16.10 -23.29 0.45
C PRO A 306 16.86 -22.37 1.40
N LEU A 307 18.15 -22.65 1.66
CA LEU A 307 18.96 -21.81 2.56
C LEU A 307 19.37 -20.50 1.88
N GLU A 308 19.71 -20.56 0.59
CA GLU A 308 20.03 -19.36 -0.19
C GLU A 308 18.81 -18.46 -0.36
N VAL A 309 17.63 -19.04 -0.67
CA VAL A 309 16.38 -18.29 -0.80
C VAL A 309 16.06 -17.57 0.52
N GLU A 310 16.13 -18.26 1.65
CA GLU A 310 15.86 -17.66 2.97
C GLU A 310 16.76 -16.45 3.23
N GLY A 311 18.05 -16.56 2.92
CA GLY A 311 19.01 -15.46 3.05
C GLY A 311 18.79 -14.30 2.08
N LYS A 312 18.02 -14.49 1.00
CA LYS A 312 17.83 -13.52 -0.10
C LYS A 312 16.43 -12.96 -0.25
N LYS A 313 15.45 -13.37 0.57
CA LYS A 313 14.06 -12.89 0.50
C LYS A 313 13.96 -11.35 0.44
N GLU A 314 14.72 -10.65 1.27
CA GLU A 314 14.71 -9.19 1.31
C GLU A 314 15.21 -8.55 0.00
N VAL A 315 16.32 -9.03 -0.56
CA VAL A 315 16.88 -8.47 -1.80
C VAL A 315 15.99 -8.81 -3.01
N VAL A 316 15.42 -10.01 -3.05
CA VAL A 316 14.47 -10.39 -4.11
C VAL A 316 13.19 -9.56 -4.02
N THR A 317 12.69 -9.29 -2.82
CA THR A 317 11.54 -8.39 -2.61
C THR A 317 11.86 -6.96 -3.07
N ALA A 318 13.07 -6.48 -2.81
CA ALA A 318 13.53 -5.20 -3.35
C ALA A 318 13.62 -5.22 -4.90
N CYS A 319 14.07 -6.32 -5.50
CA CYS A 319 14.08 -6.49 -6.95
C CYS A 319 12.67 -6.47 -7.56
N TYR A 320 11.67 -7.04 -6.89
CA TYR A 320 10.28 -6.98 -7.35
C TYR A 320 9.77 -5.54 -7.48
N VAL A 321 10.10 -4.65 -6.55
CA VAL A 321 9.78 -3.22 -6.63
C VAL A 321 10.42 -2.58 -7.86
N LEU A 322 11.68 -2.91 -8.14
CA LEU A 322 12.41 -2.39 -9.29
C LEU A 322 11.82 -2.89 -10.61
N ILE A 323 11.38 -4.16 -10.65
CA ILE A 323 10.71 -4.76 -11.81
C ILE A 323 9.33 -4.12 -12.02
N GLU A 324 8.54 -3.89 -10.97
CA GLU A 324 7.26 -3.18 -11.06
C GLU A 324 7.43 -1.77 -11.67
N MET A 325 8.47 -1.03 -11.26
CA MET A 325 8.82 0.23 -11.91
C MET A 325 9.19 0.04 -13.39
N GLY A 326 9.91 -1.03 -13.73
CA GLY A 326 10.22 -1.39 -15.12
C GLY A 326 8.95 -1.61 -15.96
N ILE A 327 7.97 -2.36 -15.43
CA ILE A 327 6.67 -2.58 -16.07
C ILE A 327 5.97 -1.23 -16.30
N GLN A 328 5.87 -0.39 -15.26
CA GLN A 328 5.22 0.92 -15.35
C GLN A 328 5.88 1.83 -16.39
N GLU A 329 7.21 1.85 -16.48
CA GLU A 329 7.93 2.66 -17.47
C GLU A 329 7.81 2.12 -18.90
N CYS A 330 7.68 0.81 -19.07
CA CYS A 330 7.39 0.21 -20.37
C CYS A 330 6.02 0.66 -20.91
N LEU A 331 5.03 0.79 -20.03
CA LEU A 331 3.66 1.17 -20.36
C LEU A 331 3.44 2.69 -20.42
N ARG A 332 4.38 3.48 -19.91
CA ARG A 332 4.25 4.94 -19.87
C ARG A 332 4.25 5.52 -21.28
N GLU A 333 3.17 6.20 -21.62
CA GLU A 333 3.01 6.93 -22.89
C GLU A 333 3.55 8.36 -22.80
N GLU A 334 3.27 9.06 -21.69
CA GLU A 334 3.67 10.44 -21.50
C GLU A 334 5.08 10.56 -20.92
N LYS A 335 5.99 11.19 -21.67
CA LYS A 335 7.38 11.46 -21.25
C LYS A 335 8.09 10.21 -20.68
N PRO A 336 8.11 9.07 -21.41
CA PRO A 336 8.78 7.87 -20.94
C PRO A 336 10.28 8.10 -20.74
N LEU A 337 10.86 7.43 -19.73
CA LEU A 337 12.32 7.42 -19.56
C LEU A 337 13.00 6.46 -20.55
N LEU A 338 12.30 5.41 -20.97
CA LEU A 338 12.82 4.36 -21.83
C LEU A 338 12.45 4.58 -23.30
N GLU A 339 13.41 4.32 -24.19
CA GLU A 339 13.19 4.23 -25.63
C GLU A 339 12.51 2.91 -25.98
N GLU A 340 11.77 2.85 -27.09
CA GLU A 340 11.01 1.65 -27.50
C GLU A 340 11.88 0.39 -27.64
N VAL A 341 13.11 0.54 -28.13
CA VAL A 341 14.06 -0.59 -28.22
C VAL A 341 14.42 -1.13 -26.83
N GLN A 342 14.60 -0.24 -25.85
CA GLN A 342 14.90 -0.63 -24.47
C GLN A 342 13.67 -1.27 -23.81
N LYS A 343 12.47 -0.73 -24.05
CA LYS A 343 11.22 -1.32 -23.56
C LYS A 343 11.08 -2.77 -24.04
N MET A 344 11.24 -3.02 -25.34
CA MET A 344 11.20 -4.37 -25.90
C MET A 344 12.25 -5.31 -25.30
N GLN A 345 13.47 -4.82 -25.06
CA GLN A 345 14.52 -5.61 -24.44
C GLN A 345 14.21 -5.94 -22.98
N LEU A 346 13.73 -4.97 -22.20
CA LEU A 346 13.38 -5.17 -20.80
C LEU A 346 12.19 -6.12 -20.66
N MET A 347 11.16 -6.03 -21.52
CA MET A 347 10.04 -6.97 -21.50
C MET A 347 10.50 -8.43 -21.61
N ARG A 348 11.46 -8.73 -22.50
CA ARG A 348 12.03 -10.09 -22.63
C ARG A 348 12.78 -10.54 -21.38
N ILE A 349 13.55 -9.64 -20.76
CA ILE A 349 14.32 -9.97 -19.55
C ILE A 349 13.39 -10.15 -18.35
N MET A 350 12.34 -9.33 -18.24
CA MET A 350 11.30 -9.48 -17.22
C MET A 350 10.53 -10.78 -17.41
N GLU A 351 10.20 -11.18 -18.64
CA GLU A 351 9.58 -12.48 -18.94
C GLU A 351 10.39 -13.65 -18.35
N GLU A 352 11.71 -13.67 -18.54
CA GLU A 352 12.58 -14.69 -17.96
C GLU A 352 12.56 -14.66 -16.42
N ALA A 353 12.53 -13.47 -15.81
CA ALA A 353 12.42 -13.32 -14.36
C ALA A 353 11.07 -13.83 -13.82
N PHE A 354 9.96 -13.54 -14.50
CA PHE A 354 8.65 -14.06 -14.14
C PHE A 354 8.53 -15.57 -14.35
N GLY A 355 9.24 -16.12 -15.33
CA GLY A 355 9.43 -17.58 -15.45
C GLY A 355 10.00 -18.19 -14.17
N ALA A 356 11.05 -17.58 -13.59
CA ALA A 356 11.62 -18.01 -12.33
C ALA A 356 10.67 -17.81 -11.13
N VAL A 357 9.92 -16.70 -11.08
CA VAL A 357 8.89 -16.49 -10.03
C VAL A 357 7.81 -17.57 -10.11
N ILE A 358 7.31 -17.90 -11.30
CA ILE A 358 6.32 -18.96 -11.49
C ILE A 358 6.90 -20.32 -11.07
N PHE A 359 8.14 -20.62 -11.45
CA PHE A 359 8.81 -21.86 -11.06
C PHE A 359 8.93 -22.00 -9.53
N TYR A 360 9.31 -20.92 -8.83
CA TYR A 360 9.32 -20.89 -7.36
C TYR A 360 7.92 -21.12 -6.77
N LEU A 361 6.91 -20.38 -7.23
CA LEU A 361 5.54 -20.47 -6.68
C LEU A 361 4.92 -21.87 -6.86
N ARG A 362 5.29 -22.62 -7.90
CA ARG A 362 4.85 -24.02 -8.09
C ARG A 362 5.36 -24.98 -7.03
N GLN A 363 6.44 -24.65 -6.35
CA GLN A 363 7.10 -25.51 -5.38
C GLN A 363 6.66 -25.23 -3.94
N VAL A 364 5.94 -24.12 -3.74
CA VAL A 364 5.44 -23.69 -2.43
C VAL A 364 4.51 -24.73 -1.82
N LYS A 365 4.79 -25.09 -0.57
CA LYS A 365 3.98 -26.05 0.21
C LYS A 365 2.91 -25.35 1.02
N GLU A 366 1.90 -26.13 1.44
CA GLU A 366 0.77 -25.63 2.22
C GLU A 366 1.19 -25.03 3.57
N GLU A 367 2.26 -25.55 4.17
CA GLU A 367 2.83 -25.06 5.43
C GLU A 367 3.48 -23.67 5.30
N GLU A 368 3.92 -23.32 4.09
CA GLU A 368 4.71 -22.11 3.82
C GLU A 368 3.82 -20.90 3.49
N LEU A 369 2.53 -21.09 3.21
CA LEU A 369 1.64 -20.04 2.67
C LEU A 369 1.51 -18.77 3.52
N GLN A 370 1.93 -18.80 4.79
CA GLN A 370 1.96 -17.61 5.66
C GLN A 370 3.22 -16.76 5.47
N ASP A 371 4.19 -17.23 4.70
CA ASP A 371 5.42 -16.50 4.42
C ASP A 371 5.12 -15.22 3.63
N PRO A 372 5.46 -14.02 4.16
CA PRO A 372 5.29 -12.76 3.45
C PRO A 372 6.00 -12.70 2.09
N PHE A 373 7.05 -13.49 1.91
CA PHE A 373 7.76 -13.57 0.63
C PHE A 373 6.89 -14.14 -0.49
N ILE A 374 6.07 -15.17 -0.20
CA ILE A 374 5.12 -15.72 -1.18
C ILE A 374 4.10 -14.67 -1.58
N PHE A 375 3.62 -13.88 -0.61
CA PHE A 375 2.70 -12.77 -0.91
C PHE A 375 3.34 -11.74 -1.84
N ALA A 376 4.60 -11.38 -1.59
CA ALA A 376 5.36 -10.49 -2.46
C ALA A 376 5.53 -11.06 -3.87
N SER A 377 5.85 -12.35 -4.00
CA SER A 377 5.95 -13.07 -5.28
C SER A 377 4.62 -13.14 -6.04
N VAL A 378 3.51 -13.39 -5.34
CA VAL A 378 2.16 -13.39 -5.94
C VAL A 378 1.74 -11.99 -6.35
N ARG A 379 2.06 -10.97 -5.56
CA ARG A 379 1.77 -9.56 -5.88
C ARG A 379 2.48 -9.13 -7.16
N VAL A 380 3.80 -9.34 -7.25
CA VAL A 380 4.57 -8.91 -8.44
C VAL A 380 4.12 -9.67 -9.68
N LEU A 381 3.76 -10.97 -9.55
CA LEU A 381 3.18 -11.74 -10.64
C LEU A 381 1.82 -11.19 -11.05
N GLY A 382 0.99 -10.77 -10.09
CA GLY A 382 -0.27 -10.08 -10.36
C GLY A 382 -0.08 -8.80 -11.19
N ALA A 383 0.95 -8.01 -10.89
CA ALA A 383 1.32 -6.84 -11.67
C ALA A 383 1.75 -7.20 -13.11
N TRP A 384 2.49 -8.30 -13.30
CA TRP A 384 2.81 -8.79 -14.64
C TRP A 384 1.58 -9.25 -15.41
N MET A 385 0.73 -10.07 -14.79
CA MET A 385 -0.48 -10.61 -15.41
C MET A 385 -1.51 -9.52 -15.75
N ALA A 386 -1.46 -8.38 -15.08
CA ALA A 386 -2.30 -7.22 -15.37
C ALA A 386 -1.93 -6.55 -16.70
N GLU A 387 -0.65 -6.61 -17.10
CA GLU A 387 -0.13 -5.77 -18.19
C GLU A 387 0.40 -6.59 -19.38
N GLU A 388 0.90 -7.80 -19.14
CA GLU A 388 1.42 -8.70 -20.16
C GLU A 388 0.57 -9.97 -20.27
N THR A 389 -0.19 -10.06 -21.35
CA THR A 389 -1.16 -11.14 -21.58
C THR A 389 -0.73 -12.13 -22.65
N SER A 390 0.45 -11.99 -23.26
CA SER A 390 0.90 -12.83 -24.39
C SER A 390 2.00 -13.83 -24.02
N SER A 391 2.88 -13.46 -23.09
CA SER A 391 3.98 -14.31 -22.61
C SER A 391 3.56 -15.26 -21.47
N LEU A 392 4.30 -16.37 -21.31
CA LEU A 392 4.16 -17.34 -20.21
C LEU A 392 2.74 -17.93 -20.02
N LYS A 393 1.91 -17.95 -21.07
CA LYS A 393 0.50 -18.37 -20.99
C LYS A 393 0.32 -19.77 -20.42
N GLN A 394 1.13 -20.71 -20.91
CA GLN A 394 1.05 -22.09 -20.46
C GLN A 394 1.45 -22.18 -18.98
N GLU A 395 2.49 -21.44 -18.61
CA GLU A 395 3.07 -21.48 -17.29
C GLU A 395 2.11 -20.89 -16.25
N ILE A 396 1.46 -19.79 -16.61
CA ILE A 396 0.38 -19.17 -15.82
C ILE A 396 -0.80 -20.13 -15.68
N CYS A 397 -1.26 -20.76 -16.76
CA CYS A 397 -2.37 -21.72 -16.72
C CYS A 397 -2.10 -22.87 -15.72
N GLU A 398 -0.88 -23.39 -15.72
CA GLU A 398 -0.46 -24.46 -14.79
C GLU A 398 -0.37 -23.96 -13.33
N LEU A 399 -0.11 -22.66 -13.10
CA LEU A 399 -0.03 -22.04 -11.77
C LEU A 399 -1.40 -21.60 -11.21
N LEU A 400 -2.41 -21.38 -12.07
CA LEU A 400 -3.73 -20.90 -11.67
C LEU A 400 -4.39 -21.65 -10.49
N PRO A 401 -4.37 -22.99 -10.41
CA PRO A 401 -4.91 -23.72 -9.26
C PRO A 401 -4.28 -23.31 -7.93
N PHE A 402 -2.97 -23.05 -7.92
CA PHE A 402 -2.26 -22.54 -6.75
C PHE A 402 -2.72 -21.12 -6.41
N LEU A 403 -2.79 -20.21 -7.39
CA LEU A 403 -3.18 -18.81 -7.16
C LEU A 403 -4.60 -18.69 -6.59
N VAL A 404 -5.56 -19.44 -7.12
CA VAL A 404 -6.94 -19.45 -6.62
C VAL A 404 -7.00 -20.00 -5.19
N ARG A 405 -6.29 -21.09 -4.91
CA ARG A 405 -6.23 -21.68 -3.56
C ARG A 405 -5.58 -20.72 -2.56
N TYR A 406 -4.47 -20.10 -2.93
CA TYR A 406 -3.73 -19.15 -2.10
C TYR A 406 -4.58 -17.93 -1.76
N ALA A 407 -5.16 -17.29 -2.78
CA ALA A 407 -6.03 -16.13 -2.60
C ALA A 407 -7.25 -16.46 -1.74
N LYS A 408 -7.85 -17.64 -1.92
CA LYS A 408 -8.98 -18.12 -1.11
C LYS A 408 -8.60 -18.32 0.36
N LYS A 409 -7.41 -18.89 0.63
CA LYS A 409 -6.92 -19.10 2.01
C LYS A 409 -6.75 -17.76 2.73
N LEU A 410 -6.01 -16.84 2.13
CA LEU A 410 -5.75 -15.52 2.73
C LEU A 410 -7.03 -14.69 2.90
N PHE A 411 -7.95 -14.74 1.93
CA PHE A 411 -9.24 -14.06 2.05
C PHE A 411 -10.09 -14.62 3.20
N LYS A 412 -10.13 -15.95 3.38
CA LYS A 412 -10.91 -16.58 4.46
C LYS A 412 -10.31 -16.33 5.85
N GLU A 413 -8.99 -16.35 5.97
CA GLU A 413 -8.28 -16.06 7.22
C GLU A 413 -8.38 -14.57 7.59
N GLY A 414 -8.41 -13.67 6.60
CA GLY A 414 -8.62 -12.23 6.79
C GLY A 414 -10.08 -11.81 7.01
N SER A 415 -11.06 -12.69 6.79
CA SER A 415 -12.47 -12.39 6.96
C SER A 415 -12.88 -12.43 8.45
N PRO A 416 -13.61 -11.42 8.97
CA PRO A 416 -14.00 -11.34 10.38
C PRO A 416 -14.93 -12.48 10.85
N ALA A 417 -15.39 -13.36 9.96
CA ALA A 417 -16.21 -14.51 10.31
C ALA A 417 -15.44 -15.64 11.01
N ALA A 418 -14.09 -15.66 10.96
CA ALA A 418 -13.28 -16.75 11.50
C ALA A 418 -12.66 -16.47 12.90
N SER A 419 -12.67 -15.23 13.39
CA SER A 419 -12.05 -14.88 14.67
C SER A 419 -13.06 -14.90 15.82
N LEU A 420 -12.95 -15.92 16.69
CA LEU A 420 -13.56 -15.88 18.02
C LEU A 420 -13.07 -14.63 18.78
N PRO A 421 -13.92 -13.99 19.60
CA PRO A 421 -13.53 -12.81 20.36
C PRO A 421 -12.52 -13.21 21.44
N GLN A 422 -11.24 -12.94 21.21
CA GLN A 422 -10.24 -12.93 22.26
C GLN A 422 -10.13 -11.51 22.85
N PRO A 423 -9.93 -11.38 24.17
CA PRO A 423 -9.96 -10.09 24.83
C PRO A 423 -8.77 -9.22 24.38
N GLU A 424 -9.10 -7.97 24.08
CA GLU A 424 -8.20 -6.88 23.71
C GLU A 424 -6.99 -6.77 24.66
N LEU A 425 -5.85 -7.28 24.22
CA LEU A 425 -4.54 -6.94 24.75
C LEU A 425 -3.83 -6.12 23.68
N VAL A 426 -3.90 -4.80 23.88
CA VAL A 426 -3.12 -3.71 23.27
C VAL A 426 -1.99 -4.20 22.35
N SER A 427 -2.33 -4.47 21.10
CA SER A 427 -1.37 -4.67 20.03
C SER A 427 -0.95 -3.30 19.50
N THR A 428 0.33 -3.02 19.65
CA THR A 428 1.08 -1.96 18.97
C THR A 428 0.70 -1.92 17.48
N GLU A 429 0.31 -0.73 17.01
CA GLU A 429 0.16 -0.40 15.60
C GLU A 429 1.50 -0.65 14.89
N GLY A 430 1.58 -1.78 14.17
CA GLY A 430 2.70 -2.20 13.35
C GLY A 430 2.28 -3.41 12.50
N SER A 431 2.12 -3.18 11.19
CA SER A 431 2.12 -4.18 10.11
C SER A 431 1.25 -5.44 10.27
N GLY A 432 -0.06 -5.30 10.06
CA GLY A 432 -0.95 -6.44 9.85
C GLY A 432 -2.11 -6.08 8.94
N LEU A 433 -1.85 -5.44 7.79
CA LEU A 433 -2.84 -5.42 6.72
C LEU A 433 -3.13 -6.89 6.39
N PRO A 434 -4.40 -7.34 6.40
CA PRO A 434 -4.73 -8.67 5.88
C PRO A 434 -4.14 -8.74 4.47
N PRO A 435 -3.30 -9.74 4.14
CA PRO A 435 -2.71 -9.86 2.83
C PRO A 435 -3.81 -10.26 1.83
N ASP A 436 -4.59 -9.28 1.39
CA ASP A 436 -5.58 -9.44 0.34
C ASP A 436 -4.83 -9.62 -0.98
N ALA A 437 -4.42 -10.86 -1.25
CA ALA A 437 -3.73 -11.25 -2.48
C ALA A 437 -4.68 -11.21 -3.68
N LEU A 438 -5.98 -11.43 -3.44
CA LEU A 438 -6.98 -11.47 -4.49
C LEU A 438 -7.04 -10.13 -5.22
N ARG A 439 -6.98 -8.99 -4.51
CA ARG A 439 -6.96 -7.65 -5.13
C ARG A 439 -5.89 -7.49 -6.22
N PHE A 440 -4.71 -8.10 -6.04
CA PHE A 440 -3.58 -7.99 -6.97
C PHE A 440 -3.71 -8.95 -8.16
N LEU A 441 -4.51 -10.00 -8.02
CA LEU A 441 -4.78 -10.97 -9.09
C LEU A 441 -5.98 -10.59 -9.95
N LEU A 442 -6.88 -9.70 -9.48
CA LEU A 442 -8.10 -9.34 -10.20
C LEU A 442 -7.84 -8.84 -11.64
N PRO A 443 -6.88 -7.92 -11.90
CA PRO A 443 -6.66 -7.45 -13.27
C PRO A 443 -6.24 -8.59 -14.20
N GLY A 444 -5.29 -9.43 -13.76
CA GLY A 444 -4.90 -10.63 -14.50
C GLY A 444 -6.05 -11.61 -14.73
N PHE A 445 -6.89 -11.85 -13.72
CA PHE A 445 -8.09 -12.69 -13.86
C PHE A 445 -9.12 -12.09 -14.83
N CYS A 446 -9.20 -10.76 -14.92
CA CYS A 446 -10.03 -10.08 -15.91
C CYS A 446 -9.59 -10.45 -17.33
N HIS A 447 -8.30 -10.34 -17.65
CA HIS A 447 -7.79 -10.76 -18.97
C HIS A 447 -7.96 -12.26 -19.22
N LEU A 448 -7.60 -13.08 -18.24
CA LEU A 448 -7.64 -14.53 -18.36
C LEU A 448 -9.07 -15.09 -18.53
N THR A 449 -10.09 -14.42 -17.99
CA THR A 449 -11.48 -14.87 -18.17
C THR A 449 -12.04 -14.61 -19.56
N ALA A 450 -11.40 -13.73 -20.36
CA ALA A 450 -11.75 -13.55 -21.76
C ALA A 450 -11.23 -14.70 -22.65
N GLU A 451 -10.19 -15.43 -22.22
CA GLU A 451 -9.58 -16.54 -22.99
C GLU A 451 -10.14 -17.92 -22.58
N ASP A 452 -10.29 -18.83 -23.54
CA ASP A 452 -10.97 -20.12 -23.31
C ASP A 452 -10.30 -21.02 -22.25
N ARG A 453 -9.03 -21.37 -22.46
CA ARG A 453 -8.30 -22.30 -21.58
C ARG A 453 -8.16 -21.80 -20.14
N PRO A 454 -7.63 -20.59 -19.87
CA PRO A 454 -7.49 -20.13 -18.49
C PRO A 454 -8.84 -19.86 -17.81
N ARG A 455 -9.89 -19.44 -18.54
CA ARG A 455 -11.25 -19.35 -18.00
C ARG A 455 -11.75 -20.70 -17.50
N ASP A 456 -11.58 -21.76 -18.28
CA ASP A 456 -12.03 -23.10 -17.88
C ASP A 456 -11.34 -23.57 -16.60
N ILE A 457 -10.04 -23.28 -16.45
CA ILE A 457 -9.27 -23.57 -15.23
C ILE A 457 -9.81 -22.76 -14.04
N LEU A 458 -10.01 -21.45 -14.20
CA LEU A 458 -10.56 -20.59 -13.14
C LEU A 458 -11.94 -21.08 -12.68
N ILE A 459 -12.81 -21.48 -13.61
CA ILE A 459 -14.11 -22.05 -13.31
C ILE A 459 -13.96 -23.37 -12.55
N SER A 460 -13.09 -24.29 -13.00
CA SER A 460 -12.91 -25.60 -12.34
C SER A 460 -12.33 -25.49 -10.93
N GLU A 461 -11.49 -24.48 -10.68
CA GLU A 461 -10.88 -24.20 -9.38
C GLU A 461 -11.82 -23.43 -8.43
N GLY A 462 -13.03 -23.07 -8.89
CA GLY A 462 -14.03 -22.39 -8.08
C GLY A 462 -13.79 -20.90 -7.88
N ALA A 463 -13.04 -20.25 -8.77
CA ALA A 463 -12.84 -18.80 -8.75
C ALA A 463 -14.15 -18.00 -8.81
N PRO A 464 -15.20 -18.38 -9.59
CA PRO A 464 -16.45 -17.63 -9.63
C PRO A 464 -17.14 -17.47 -8.26
N ALA A 465 -17.18 -18.54 -7.46
CA ALA A 465 -17.75 -18.49 -6.11
C ALA A 465 -16.91 -17.62 -5.17
N LEU A 466 -15.58 -17.76 -5.23
CA LEU A 466 -14.65 -16.92 -4.46
C LEU A 466 -14.83 -15.43 -4.80
N LEU A 467 -14.92 -15.09 -6.08
CA LEU A 467 -15.12 -13.72 -6.55
C LEU A 467 -16.47 -13.15 -6.12
N CYS A 468 -17.53 -13.98 -6.07
CA CYS A 468 -18.82 -13.55 -5.53
C CYS A 468 -18.70 -13.23 -4.03
N GLU A 469 -18.10 -14.10 -3.23
CA GLU A 469 -17.86 -13.85 -1.79
C GLU A 469 -17.03 -12.57 -1.58
N TYR A 470 -15.98 -12.39 -2.38
CA TYR A 470 -15.12 -11.22 -2.34
C TYR A 470 -15.85 -9.93 -2.74
N PHE A 471 -16.67 -9.96 -3.80
CA PHE A 471 -17.49 -8.83 -4.22
C PHE A 471 -18.43 -8.38 -3.10
N LEU A 472 -19.11 -9.33 -2.43
CA LEU A 472 -20.00 -9.04 -1.31
C LEU A 472 -19.25 -8.38 -0.15
N HIS A 473 -18.07 -8.91 0.20
CA HIS A 473 -17.22 -8.34 1.24
C HIS A 473 -16.76 -6.92 0.90
N GLN A 474 -16.25 -6.68 -0.32
CA GLN A 474 -15.81 -5.34 -0.73
C GLN A 474 -16.99 -4.34 -0.80
N TRP A 475 -18.18 -4.82 -1.17
CA TRP A 475 -19.41 -4.02 -1.14
C TRP A 475 -19.78 -3.60 0.30
N GLU A 476 -19.69 -4.52 1.26
CA GLU A 476 -19.88 -4.21 2.69
C GLU A 476 -18.84 -3.22 3.20
N VAL A 477 -17.56 -3.40 2.84
CA VAL A 477 -16.48 -2.46 3.20
C VAL A 477 -16.79 -1.06 2.67
N LEU A 478 -17.15 -0.93 1.38
CA LEU A 478 -17.47 0.34 0.74
C LEU A 478 -18.67 1.04 1.42
N THR A 479 -19.69 0.28 1.83
CA THR A 479 -20.92 0.82 2.42
C THR A 479 -20.86 1.05 3.94
N SER A 480 -19.90 0.44 4.65
CA SER A 480 -19.80 0.48 6.11
C SER A 480 -19.31 1.83 6.69
N LYS A 481 -18.66 2.71 5.91
CA LYS A 481 -18.09 3.98 6.39
C LYS A 481 -18.48 5.19 5.52
N PRO A 482 -19.71 5.71 5.66
CA PRO A 482 -20.05 6.98 5.03
C PRO A 482 -19.25 8.13 5.69
N GLY A 483 -18.38 8.81 4.91
CA GLY A 483 -17.73 10.07 5.32
C GLY A 483 -16.24 10.01 5.71
N SER A 484 -15.50 8.94 5.41
CA SER A 484 -14.04 8.97 5.52
C SER A 484 -13.44 9.81 4.38
N LEU A 485 -12.68 10.86 4.73
CA LEU A 485 -12.08 11.87 3.84
C LEU A 485 -10.90 11.35 2.98
N ALA A 486 -10.76 10.03 2.82
CA ALA A 486 -9.82 9.45 1.85
C ALA A 486 -10.65 8.76 0.76
N PRO A 487 -10.38 9.00 -0.54
CA PRO A 487 -11.01 8.20 -1.57
C PRO A 487 -10.65 6.74 -1.30
N LEU A 488 -11.64 5.92 -0.97
CA LEU A 488 -11.49 4.47 -0.84
C LEU A 488 -11.34 3.91 -2.26
N THR A 489 -10.24 4.24 -2.93
CA THR A 489 -9.94 3.79 -4.28
C THR A 489 -9.79 2.27 -4.33
N SER A 490 -9.29 1.62 -3.27
CA SER A 490 -9.00 0.19 -3.33
C SER A 490 -10.24 -0.74 -3.35
N PRO A 491 -11.30 -0.56 -2.52
CA PRO A 491 -12.49 -1.41 -2.61
C PRO A 491 -13.30 -1.13 -3.87
N GLU A 492 -13.41 0.14 -4.28
CA GLU A 492 -14.12 0.52 -5.49
C GLU A 492 -13.45 -0.05 -6.74
N MET A 493 -12.13 0.11 -6.91
CA MET A 493 -11.40 -0.47 -8.04
C MET A 493 -11.52 -2.01 -8.06
N SER A 494 -11.45 -2.65 -6.89
CA SER A 494 -11.66 -4.10 -6.78
C SER A 494 -13.06 -4.52 -7.28
N LEU A 495 -14.10 -3.78 -6.91
CA LEU A 495 -15.47 -4.03 -7.37
C LEU A 495 -15.62 -3.81 -8.88
N GLN A 496 -15.01 -2.75 -9.42
CA GLN A 496 -15.01 -2.45 -10.86
C GLN A 496 -14.34 -3.59 -11.66
N THR A 497 -13.12 -3.99 -11.30
CA THR A 497 -12.42 -5.10 -11.98
C THR A 497 -13.18 -6.43 -11.84
N THR A 498 -13.79 -6.68 -10.68
CA THR A 498 -14.61 -7.87 -10.48
C THR A 498 -15.87 -7.85 -11.35
N CYS A 499 -16.48 -6.68 -11.59
CA CYS A 499 -17.56 -6.55 -12.57
C CYS A 499 -17.09 -6.91 -13.98
N GLY A 500 -15.88 -6.48 -14.38
CA GLY A 500 -15.25 -6.86 -15.65
C GLY A 500 -15.10 -8.39 -15.80
N ILE A 501 -14.58 -9.05 -14.76
CA ILE A 501 -14.49 -10.52 -14.72
C ILE A 501 -15.86 -11.17 -14.91
N PHE A 502 -16.88 -10.71 -14.18
CA PHE A 502 -18.24 -11.26 -14.32
C PHE A 502 -18.86 -10.98 -15.69
N LEU A 503 -18.59 -9.82 -16.30
CA LEU A 503 -19.04 -9.52 -17.67
C LEU A 503 -18.44 -10.52 -18.67
N ASN A 504 -17.15 -10.84 -18.56
CA ASN A 504 -16.52 -11.88 -19.37
C ASN A 504 -17.23 -13.22 -19.20
N LEU A 505 -17.51 -13.64 -17.96
CA LEU A 505 -18.21 -14.91 -17.68
C LEU A 505 -19.67 -14.91 -18.18
N VAL A 506 -20.36 -13.77 -18.12
CA VAL A 506 -21.73 -13.63 -18.63
C VAL A 506 -21.77 -13.82 -20.15
N VAL A 507 -20.77 -13.32 -20.87
CA VAL A 507 -20.67 -13.47 -22.33
C VAL A 507 -20.19 -14.86 -22.71
N THR A 508 -19.15 -15.37 -22.04
CA THR A 508 -18.41 -16.57 -22.47
C THR A 508 -18.90 -17.87 -21.84
N ALA A 509 -19.54 -17.81 -20.67
CA ALA A 509 -20.01 -18.97 -19.90
C ALA A 509 -21.46 -18.79 -19.36
N PRO A 510 -22.46 -18.50 -20.21
CA PRO A 510 -23.82 -18.20 -19.76
C PRO A 510 -24.51 -19.37 -19.04
N ASP A 511 -24.12 -20.62 -19.34
CA ASP A 511 -24.63 -21.80 -18.66
C ASP A 511 -24.19 -21.90 -17.19
N LEU A 512 -22.98 -21.42 -16.87
CA LEU A 512 -22.51 -21.30 -15.49
C LEU A 512 -23.40 -20.34 -14.71
N ILE A 513 -23.61 -19.14 -15.27
CA ILE A 513 -24.46 -18.09 -14.67
C ILE A 513 -25.87 -18.62 -14.39
N ARG A 514 -26.43 -19.41 -15.31
CA ARG A 514 -27.79 -19.96 -15.17
C ARG A 514 -27.92 -21.03 -14.09
N ARG A 515 -26.88 -21.86 -13.91
CA ARG A 515 -26.93 -23.06 -13.05
C ARG A 515 -26.46 -22.79 -11.63
N ASP A 516 -25.46 -21.94 -11.45
CA ASP A 516 -24.85 -21.69 -10.15
C ASP A 516 -25.65 -20.64 -9.36
N LYS A 517 -26.03 -21.00 -8.13
CA LYS A 517 -26.84 -20.15 -7.24
C LYS A 517 -26.10 -18.93 -6.72
N THR A 518 -24.76 -18.93 -6.74
CA THR A 518 -23.93 -17.78 -6.34
C THR A 518 -24.29 -16.54 -7.18
N PHE A 519 -24.52 -16.70 -8.48
CA PHE A 519 -24.92 -15.60 -9.37
C PHE A 519 -26.33 -15.05 -9.10
N SER A 520 -27.23 -15.85 -8.52
CA SER A 520 -28.52 -15.33 -8.04
C SER A 520 -28.35 -14.44 -6.82
N SER A 521 -27.39 -14.76 -5.94
CA SER A 521 -27.05 -13.96 -4.77
C SER A 521 -26.33 -12.67 -5.18
N LEU A 522 -25.39 -12.77 -6.12
CA LEU A 522 -24.75 -11.61 -6.74
C LEU A 522 -25.79 -10.69 -7.39
N MET A 523 -26.73 -11.24 -8.16
CA MET A 523 -27.81 -10.46 -8.78
C MET A 523 -28.62 -9.69 -7.72
N ASP A 524 -29.02 -10.33 -6.62
CA ASP A 524 -29.76 -9.65 -5.54
C ASP A 524 -29.00 -8.45 -4.97
N VAL A 525 -27.67 -8.54 -4.85
CA VAL A 525 -26.83 -7.40 -4.43
C VAL A 525 -26.73 -6.34 -5.51
N LEU A 526 -26.54 -6.70 -6.78
CA LEU A 526 -26.53 -5.74 -7.90
C LEU A 526 -27.84 -4.94 -7.99
N LEU A 527 -28.97 -5.60 -7.77
CA LEU A 527 -30.29 -4.95 -7.77
C LEU A 527 -30.40 -3.87 -6.67
N LYS A 528 -29.75 -4.09 -5.52
CA LYS A 528 -29.77 -3.16 -4.38
C LYS A 528 -28.68 -2.10 -4.46
N SER A 529 -27.55 -2.39 -5.10
CA SER A 529 -26.39 -1.49 -5.12
C SER A 529 -26.57 -0.31 -6.07
N LEU A 530 -27.08 -0.51 -7.29
CA LEU A 530 -27.20 0.58 -8.27
C LEU A 530 -28.06 1.76 -7.79
N PRO A 531 -29.25 1.55 -7.18
CA PRO A 531 -30.04 2.65 -6.63
C PRO A 531 -29.31 3.46 -5.54
N LEU A 532 -28.38 2.83 -4.80
CA LEU A 532 -27.55 3.47 -3.78
C LEU A 532 -26.36 4.23 -4.37
N LEU A 533 -25.74 3.69 -5.44
CA LEU A 533 -24.58 4.27 -6.10
C LEU A 533 -24.93 5.48 -6.95
N LEU A 534 -25.97 5.39 -7.77
CA LEU A 534 -26.27 6.39 -8.79
C LEU A 534 -26.43 7.84 -8.26
N PRO A 535 -27.03 8.07 -7.07
CA PRO A 535 -27.08 9.42 -6.49
C PRO A 535 -25.71 9.99 -6.09
N GLN A 536 -24.70 9.13 -5.89
CA GLN A 536 -23.35 9.49 -5.46
C GLN A 536 -22.46 9.69 -6.69
N LYS A 537 -22.28 10.95 -7.11
CA LYS A 537 -21.60 11.30 -8.36
C LYS A 537 -20.14 10.83 -8.43
N ASP A 538 -19.50 10.67 -7.29
CA ASP A 538 -18.09 10.25 -7.20
C ASP A 538 -17.89 8.77 -7.56
N HIS A 539 -18.98 7.97 -7.63
CA HIS A 539 -18.93 6.53 -7.94
C HIS A 539 -19.55 6.19 -9.31
N LEU A 540 -19.52 7.13 -10.27
CA LEU A 540 -20.18 6.95 -11.57
C LEU A 540 -19.62 5.76 -12.36
N VAL A 541 -18.31 5.52 -12.31
CA VAL A 541 -17.66 4.39 -13.02
C VAL A 541 -18.12 3.05 -12.43
N LEU A 542 -18.18 2.94 -11.10
CA LEU A 542 -18.72 1.75 -10.46
C LEU A 542 -20.22 1.57 -10.74
N ALA A 543 -21.00 2.66 -10.76
CA ALA A 543 -22.42 2.62 -11.13
C ALA A 543 -22.62 2.09 -12.55
N ALA A 544 -21.78 2.52 -13.51
CA ALA A 544 -21.79 2.01 -14.88
C ALA A 544 -21.51 0.50 -14.91
N ASN A 545 -20.45 0.05 -14.23
CA ASN A 545 -20.09 -1.37 -14.12
C ASN A 545 -21.23 -2.22 -13.55
N VAL A 546 -21.82 -1.80 -12.43
CA VAL A 546 -22.94 -2.48 -11.78
C VAL A 546 -24.20 -2.50 -12.66
N ALA A 547 -24.53 -1.37 -13.30
CA ALA A 547 -25.69 -1.27 -14.18
C ALA A 547 -25.55 -2.22 -15.37
N THR A 548 -24.41 -2.18 -16.06
CA THR A 548 -24.16 -3.00 -17.24
C THR A 548 -24.09 -4.49 -16.90
N LEU A 549 -23.39 -4.86 -15.82
CA LEU A 549 -23.36 -6.25 -15.35
C LEU A 549 -24.76 -6.75 -14.97
N GLY A 550 -25.51 -5.97 -14.18
CA GLY A 550 -26.86 -6.36 -13.76
C GLY A 550 -27.82 -6.52 -14.94
N LEU A 551 -27.78 -5.62 -15.94
CA LEU A 551 -28.58 -5.76 -17.16
C LEU A 551 -28.17 -6.98 -17.98
N MET A 552 -26.87 -7.22 -18.14
CA MET A 552 -26.36 -8.38 -18.88
C MET A 552 -26.73 -9.71 -18.19
N MET A 553 -26.57 -9.80 -16.87
CA MET A 553 -27.00 -10.96 -16.09
C MET A 553 -28.51 -11.17 -16.13
N ALA A 554 -29.32 -10.08 -16.16
CA ALA A 554 -30.77 -10.18 -16.17
C ALA A 554 -31.30 -10.91 -17.41
N ARG A 555 -30.60 -10.82 -18.54
CA ARG A 555 -30.93 -11.56 -19.77
C ARG A 555 -30.82 -13.07 -19.59
N ILE A 556 -29.86 -13.53 -18.78
CA ILE A 556 -29.64 -14.95 -18.51
C ILE A 556 -30.56 -15.45 -17.39
N LEU A 557 -30.70 -14.63 -16.35
CA LEU A 557 -31.43 -14.96 -15.14
C LEU A 557 -32.90 -14.56 -15.17
N ALA A 558 -33.45 -14.20 -16.33
CA ALA A 558 -34.80 -13.61 -16.45
C ALA A 558 -35.89 -14.41 -15.72
N SER A 559 -35.80 -15.75 -15.68
CA SER A 559 -36.75 -16.62 -14.98
C SER A 559 -36.59 -16.68 -13.45
N SER A 560 -35.54 -16.05 -12.90
CA SER A 560 -35.27 -16.02 -11.46
C SER A 560 -36.27 -15.15 -10.71
N ALA A 561 -36.70 -15.60 -9.53
CA ALA A 561 -37.70 -14.92 -8.72
C ALA A 561 -37.33 -13.47 -8.37
N VAL A 562 -36.04 -13.16 -8.20
CA VAL A 562 -35.57 -11.81 -7.87
C VAL A 562 -35.85 -10.79 -8.98
N LEU A 563 -36.01 -11.23 -10.24
CA LEU A 563 -36.28 -10.39 -11.41
C LEU A 563 -37.76 -10.36 -11.82
N GLN A 564 -38.61 -11.15 -11.17
CA GLN A 564 -40.05 -11.24 -11.49
C GLN A 564 -40.86 -10.11 -10.83
N GLY A 565 -40.48 -8.86 -11.11
CA GLY A 565 -41.26 -7.67 -10.74
C GLY A 565 -41.18 -7.28 -9.26
N THR A 566 -40.15 -7.75 -8.56
CA THR A 566 -39.84 -7.36 -7.17
C THR A 566 -39.58 -5.86 -7.08
N GLN A 567 -39.70 -5.29 -5.87
CA GLN A 567 -39.42 -3.88 -5.64
C GLN A 567 -37.97 -3.52 -6.00
N SER A 568 -37.00 -4.33 -5.57
CA SER A 568 -35.58 -4.13 -5.89
C SER A 568 -35.30 -4.22 -7.39
N ALA A 569 -35.96 -5.13 -8.12
CA ALA A 569 -35.85 -5.16 -9.59
C ALA A 569 -36.38 -3.87 -10.23
N LYS A 570 -37.55 -3.38 -9.82
CA LYS A 570 -38.10 -2.12 -10.35
C LYS A 570 -37.21 -0.92 -10.05
N GLU A 571 -36.66 -0.84 -8.84
CA GLU A 571 -35.72 0.21 -8.42
C GLU A 571 -34.42 0.16 -9.22
N PHE A 572 -33.84 -1.04 -9.40
CA PHE A 572 -32.66 -1.25 -10.22
C PHE A 572 -32.88 -0.81 -11.66
N PHE A 573 -33.91 -1.32 -12.33
CA PHE A 573 -34.17 -0.96 -13.74
C PHE A 573 -34.53 0.52 -13.89
N GLY A 574 -35.19 1.13 -12.89
CA GLY A 574 -35.40 2.57 -12.85
C GLY A 574 -34.10 3.38 -12.66
N ALA A 575 -33.16 2.88 -11.85
CA ALA A 575 -31.83 3.48 -11.71
C ALA A 575 -30.99 3.30 -12.99
N ALA A 576 -30.97 2.11 -13.57
CA ALA A 576 -30.28 1.81 -14.82
C ALA A 576 -30.80 2.68 -15.96
N LEU A 577 -32.11 2.87 -16.08
CA LEU A 577 -32.69 3.77 -17.07
C LEU A 577 -32.28 5.22 -16.84
N ARG A 578 -32.26 5.69 -15.58
CA ARG A 578 -31.79 7.04 -15.26
C ARG A 578 -30.33 7.23 -15.65
N PHE A 579 -29.46 6.28 -15.30
CA PHE A 579 -28.06 6.25 -15.72
C PHE A 579 -27.94 6.37 -17.25
N LEU A 580 -28.62 5.49 -17.99
CA LEU A 580 -28.55 5.48 -19.45
C LEU A 580 -29.10 6.78 -20.07
N SER A 581 -30.21 7.29 -19.55
CA SER A 581 -30.90 8.48 -20.08
C SER A 581 -30.18 9.80 -19.85
N GLN A 582 -29.33 9.89 -18.82
CA GLN A 582 -28.68 11.16 -18.41
C GLN A 582 -27.30 11.34 -19.04
N ALA A 583 -26.78 10.35 -19.75
CA ALA A 583 -25.45 10.40 -20.34
C ALA A 583 -25.30 11.46 -21.45
N HIS A 584 -26.38 11.80 -22.15
CA HIS A 584 -26.35 12.71 -23.30
C HIS A 584 -27.31 13.89 -23.13
N THR A 585 -26.90 15.07 -23.63
CA THR A 585 -27.70 16.30 -23.63
C THR A 585 -27.53 17.05 -24.95
N ALA A 586 -28.46 17.96 -25.25
CA ALA A 586 -28.28 18.92 -26.34
C ALA A 586 -27.36 20.07 -25.87
N GLN A 587 -26.31 20.35 -26.64
CA GLN A 587 -25.38 21.45 -26.40
C GLN A 587 -25.40 22.41 -27.60
N ALA A 588 -25.37 23.72 -27.33
CA ALA A 588 -25.33 24.73 -28.38
C ALA A 588 -23.94 24.76 -29.05
N GLU A 589 -23.92 24.69 -30.38
CA GLU A 589 -22.69 24.82 -31.16
C GLU A 589 -22.34 26.30 -31.44
N PRO A 590 -21.04 26.64 -31.55
CA PRO A 590 -20.59 27.99 -31.95
C PRO A 590 -21.10 28.44 -33.32
N SER A 591 -21.41 27.48 -34.19
CA SER A 591 -21.92 27.65 -35.56
C SER A 591 -23.38 28.12 -35.62
N GLY A 592 -24.10 28.14 -34.50
CA GLY A 592 -25.53 28.43 -34.45
C GLY A 592 -26.38 27.19 -34.74
N GLY A 593 -26.39 26.25 -33.79
CA GLY A 593 -27.15 24.99 -33.85
C GLY A 593 -27.10 24.25 -32.52
N TRP A 594 -27.74 23.09 -32.43
CA TRP A 594 -27.64 22.20 -31.27
C TRP A 594 -27.12 20.84 -31.72
N ALA A 595 -26.13 20.33 -31.00
CA ALA A 595 -25.54 19.01 -31.20
C ALA A 595 -25.75 18.14 -29.96
N VAL A 596 -25.72 16.81 -30.15
CA VAL A 596 -25.62 15.88 -29.03
C VAL A 596 -24.22 15.96 -28.44
N ALA A 597 -24.14 16.03 -27.12
CA ALA A 597 -22.90 15.96 -26.37
C ALA A 597 -23.07 15.11 -25.12
N VAL A 598 -21.96 14.57 -24.62
CA VAL A 598 -21.92 13.92 -23.30
C VAL A 598 -22.28 14.96 -22.25
N SER A 599 -23.16 14.59 -21.32
CA SER A 599 -23.65 15.52 -20.32
C SER A 599 -22.53 15.92 -19.35
N PRO A 600 -22.56 17.14 -18.77
CA PRO A 600 -21.51 17.60 -17.87
C PRO A 600 -21.27 16.70 -16.65
N ALA A 601 -22.28 15.93 -16.23
CA ALA A 601 -22.16 14.99 -15.12
C ALA A 601 -21.39 13.71 -15.48
N TYR A 602 -21.24 13.40 -16.77
CA TYR A 602 -20.55 12.21 -17.28
C TYR A 602 -19.21 12.56 -17.93
N ALA A 603 -19.03 13.80 -18.36
CA ALA A 603 -17.89 14.24 -19.17
C ALA A 603 -16.52 13.84 -18.60
N SER A 604 -16.31 13.95 -17.29
CA SER A 604 -15.02 13.62 -16.66
C SER A 604 -14.72 12.12 -16.57
N ALA A 605 -15.74 11.27 -16.64
CA ALA A 605 -15.62 9.81 -16.51
C ALA A 605 -16.00 9.06 -17.79
N TRP A 606 -16.30 9.78 -18.88
CA TRP A 606 -16.86 9.18 -20.10
C TRP A 606 -15.90 8.20 -20.77
N ALA A 607 -14.59 8.43 -20.69
CA ALA A 607 -13.59 7.51 -21.20
C ALA A 607 -13.73 6.10 -20.58
N ASP A 608 -14.05 6.02 -19.29
CA ASP A 608 -14.22 4.76 -18.56
C ASP A 608 -15.67 4.22 -18.61
N VAL A 609 -16.64 5.06 -18.97
CA VAL A 609 -18.08 4.75 -18.91
C VAL A 609 -18.69 4.46 -20.28
N GLY A 610 -18.14 5.03 -21.36
CA GLY A 610 -18.76 5.04 -22.69
C GLY A 610 -19.08 3.65 -23.23
N GLU A 611 -18.10 2.74 -23.25
CA GLU A 611 -18.31 1.37 -23.71
C GLU A 611 -19.32 0.61 -22.85
N LEU A 612 -19.25 0.79 -21.52
CA LEU A 612 -20.22 0.20 -20.59
C LEU A 612 -21.63 0.74 -20.84
N TRP A 613 -21.77 2.02 -21.20
CA TRP A 613 -23.06 2.63 -21.53
C TRP A 613 -23.67 1.99 -22.79
N PHE A 614 -22.89 1.82 -23.86
CA PHE A 614 -23.37 1.17 -25.08
C PHE A 614 -23.78 -0.28 -24.84
N LEU A 615 -22.95 -1.03 -24.12
CA LEU A 615 -23.29 -2.40 -23.73
C LEU A 615 -24.55 -2.44 -22.84
N GLY A 616 -24.70 -1.46 -21.93
CA GLY A 616 -25.87 -1.28 -21.08
C GLY A 616 -27.15 -1.00 -21.88
N MET A 617 -27.10 -0.13 -22.90
CA MET A 617 -28.23 0.13 -23.81
C MET A 617 -28.67 -1.14 -24.54
N GLN A 618 -27.71 -1.90 -25.09
CA GLN A 618 -27.98 -3.17 -25.76
C GLN A 618 -28.56 -4.21 -24.79
N ALA A 619 -28.01 -4.30 -23.58
CA ALA A 619 -28.48 -5.21 -22.55
C ALA A 619 -29.90 -4.87 -22.09
N LEU A 620 -30.22 -3.58 -21.91
CA LEU A 620 -31.56 -3.11 -21.59
C LEU A 620 -32.55 -3.52 -22.68
N ALA A 621 -32.25 -3.27 -23.96
CA ALA A 621 -33.09 -3.69 -25.08
C ALA A 621 -33.37 -5.20 -25.01
N GLY A 622 -32.34 -6.01 -24.78
CA GLY A 622 -32.45 -7.46 -24.64
C GLY A 622 -33.28 -7.93 -23.44
N CYS A 623 -33.43 -7.11 -22.39
CA CYS A 623 -34.27 -7.44 -21.23
C CYS A 623 -35.77 -7.22 -21.50
N VAL A 624 -36.13 -6.27 -22.37
CA VAL A 624 -37.52 -5.89 -22.65
C VAL A 624 -38.42 -7.07 -23.02
N PRO A 625 -38.06 -7.95 -23.98
CA PRO A 625 -38.91 -9.10 -24.33
C PRO A 625 -38.91 -10.21 -23.26
N LEU A 626 -37.91 -10.23 -22.36
CA LEU A 626 -37.74 -11.28 -21.37
C LEU A 626 -38.48 -11.01 -20.05
N LEU A 627 -38.78 -9.73 -19.76
CA LEU A 627 -39.39 -9.30 -18.49
C LEU A 627 -40.74 -8.62 -18.77
N PRO A 628 -41.89 -9.32 -18.61
CA PRO A 628 -43.20 -8.81 -19.01
C PRO A 628 -43.63 -7.49 -18.35
N TRP A 629 -43.11 -7.21 -17.14
CA TRP A 629 -43.42 -5.99 -16.39
C TRP A 629 -42.56 -4.78 -16.82
N LEU A 630 -41.43 -5.02 -17.50
CA LEU A 630 -40.44 -3.99 -17.81
C LEU A 630 -40.91 -2.94 -18.83
N PRO A 631 -41.58 -3.28 -19.95
CA PRO A 631 -42.05 -2.27 -20.91
C PRO A 631 -42.91 -1.18 -20.25
N GLN A 632 -43.83 -1.58 -19.38
CA GLN A 632 -44.70 -0.65 -18.67
C GLN A 632 -43.93 0.21 -17.65
N ALA A 633 -42.93 -0.35 -16.98
CA ALA A 633 -42.08 0.40 -16.06
C ALA A 633 -41.23 1.47 -16.80
N LEU A 634 -40.67 1.13 -17.97
CA LEU A 634 -39.92 2.06 -18.81
C LEU A 634 -40.79 3.20 -19.34
N LEU A 635 -42.04 2.89 -19.70
CA LEU A 635 -43.02 3.90 -20.10
C LEU A 635 -43.30 4.90 -18.98
N GLN A 636 -43.51 4.41 -17.75
CA GLN A 636 -43.77 5.24 -16.57
C GLN A 636 -42.58 6.12 -16.17
N ALA A 637 -41.36 5.66 -16.43
CA ALA A 637 -40.13 6.39 -16.13
C ALA A 637 -39.85 7.56 -17.10
N ARG A 638 -40.72 7.82 -18.08
CA ARG A 638 -40.69 8.98 -19.00
C ARG A 638 -39.41 9.10 -19.84
N TRP A 639 -38.68 8.01 -20.04
CA TRP A 639 -37.48 8.03 -20.87
C TRP A 639 -37.77 8.44 -22.32
N LEU A 640 -38.88 7.95 -22.90
CA LEU A 640 -39.34 8.35 -24.23
C LEU A 640 -39.53 9.87 -24.37
N GLN A 641 -40.05 10.52 -23.32
CA GLN A 641 -40.23 11.97 -23.31
C GLN A 641 -38.88 12.71 -23.30
N GLY A 642 -37.91 12.22 -22.51
CA GLY A 642 -36.56 12.79 -22.48
C GLY A 642 -35.83 12.63 -23.82
N LEU A 643 -35.87 11.43 -24.40
CA LEU A 643 -35.30 11.15 -25.72
C LEU A 643 -35.97 11.99 -26.81
N SER A 644 -37.31 12.15 -26.73
CA SER A 644 -38.07 13.03 -27.61
C SER A 644 -37.54 14.46 -27.61
N GLN A 645 -37.32 15.02 -26.42
CA GLN A 645 -36.83 16.37 -26.26
C GLN A 645 -35.40 16.53 -26.79
N LEU A 646 -34.55 15.51 -26.63
CA LEU A 646 -33.20 15.50 -27.18
C LEU A 646 -33.24 15.49 -28.72
N LEU A 647 -33.90 14.48 -29.32
CA LEU A 647 -33.99 14.29 -30.78
C LEU A 647 -34.76 15.42 -31.49
N THR A 648 -35.62 16.17 -30.80
CA THR A 648 -36.29 17.33 -31.42
C THR A 648 -35.39 18.56 -31.47
N ARG A 649 -34.40 18.67 -30.57
CA ARG A 649 -33.55 19.85 -30.44
C ARG A 649 -32.31 19.80 -31.30
N VAL A 650 -31.72 18.62 -31.46
CA VAL A 650 -30.41 18.44 -32.09
C VAL A 650 -30.52 18.21 -33.60
N ALA A 651 -29.45 18.52 -34.33
CA ALA A 651 -29.39 18.24 -35.77
C ALA A 651 -29.07 16.76 -36.04
N PRO A 652 -29.61 16.13 -37.10
CA PRO A 652 -29.32 14.74 -37.44
C PRO A 652 -27.85 14.43 -37.65
N ALA A 653 -27.09 15.36 -38.24
CA ALA A 653 -25.65 15.23 -38.45
C ALA A 653 -24.82 15.19 -37.14
N SER A 654 -25.42 15.52 -36.00
CA SER A 654 -24.75 15.51 -34.70
C SER A 654 -24.85 14.17 -33.95
N LEU A 655 -25.66 13.22 -34.43
CA LEU A 655 -25.69 11.87 -33.89
C LEU A 655 -24.84 10.96 -34.76
N ASP A 656 -23.88 10.28 -34.13
CA ASP A 656 -23.18 9.20 -34.78
C ASP A 656 -24.06 7.95 -34.94
N PHE A 657 -23.56 7.01 -35.75
CA PHE A 657 -24.25 5.77 -36.04
C PHE A 657 -24.45 4.88 -34.80
N GLU A 658 -23.52 4.91 -33.85
CA GLU A 658 -23.54 4.06 -32.66
C GLU A 658 -24.65 4.49 -31.69
N LEU A 659 -24.82 5.79 -31.47
CA LEU A 659 -25.90 6.36 -30.68
C LEU A 659 -27.27 6.10 -31.32
N VAL A 660 -27.38 6.25 -32.64
CA VAL A 660 -28.60 5.91 -33.38
C VAL A 660 -28.95 4.45 -33.20
N ALA A 661 -27.97 3.54 -33.35
CA ALA A 661 -28.18 2.11 -33.17
C ALA A 661 -28.61 1.76 -31.73
N ALA A 662 -27.98 2.38 -30.72
CA ALA A 662 -28.31 2.17 -29.32
C ALA A 662 -29.75 2.61 -28.98
N PHE A 663 -30.17 3.81 -29.41
CA PHE A 663 -31.54 4.29 -29.20
C PHE A 663 -32.56 3.45 -29.97
N GLN A 664 -32.26 3.15 -31.24
CA GLN A 664 -33.13 2.32 -32.08
C GLN A 664 -33.38 0.95 -31.44
N GLY A 665 -32.33 0.28 -30.94
CA GLY A 665 -32.45 -1.06 -30.37
C GLY A 665 -33.49 -1.15 -29.26
N VAL A 666 -33.46 -0.21 -28.31
CA VAL A 666 -34.43 -0.18 -27.21
C VAL A 666 -35.83 0.21 -27.71
N LEU A 667 -35.94 1.19 -28.60
CA LEU A 667 -37.24 1.64 -29.13
C LEU A 667 -37.98 0.54 -29.90
N VAL A 668 -37.25 -0.23 -30.71
CA VAL A 668 -37.80 -1.37 -31.46
C VAL A 668 -38.34 -2.44 -30.50
N GLU A 669 -37.57 -2.84 -29.51
CA GLU A 669 -38.01 -3.85 -28.55
C GLU A 669 -39.19 -3.37 -27.70
N LEU A 670 -39.23 -2.09 -27.33
CA LEU A 670 -40.39 -1.50 -26.64
C LEU A 670 -41.65 -1.49 -27.50
N ALA A 671 -41.53 -1.12 -28.77
CA ALA A 671 -42.65 -1.10 -29.71
C ALA A 671 -43.22 -2.50 -29.96
N ARG A 672 -42.36 -3.53 -30.01
CA ARG A 672 -42.77 -4.93 -30.16
C ARG A 672 -43.41 -5.50 -28.89
N ALA A 673 -42.81 -5.22 -27.73
CA ALA A 673 -43.22 -5.84 -26.48
C ALA A 673 -44.51 -5.25 -25.87
N SER A 674 -44.90 -4.02 -26.22
CA SER A 674 -46.09 -3.36 -25.64
C SER A 674 -46.78 -2.41 -26.62
N ALA A 675 -48.07 -2.65 -26.84
CA ALA A 675 -48.92 -1.76 -27.65
C ALA A 675 -49.01 -0.34 -27.06
N SER A 676 -49.00 -0.20 -25.72
CA SER A 676 -48.98 1.12 -25.07
C SER A 676 -47.65 1.85 -25.29
N CYS A 677 -46.52 1.14 -25.27
CA CYS A 677 -45.22 1.73 -25.61
C CYS A 677 -45.17 2.13 -27.08
N ARG A 678 -45.66 1.29 -27.98
CA ARG A 678 -45.79 1.58 -29.41
C ARG A 678 -46.62 2.85 -29.67
N ALA A 679 -47.79 2.95 -29.03
CA ALA A 679 -48.63 4.14 -29.12
C ALA A 679 -47.93 5.39 -28.59
N ALA A 680 -47.19 5.30 -27.49
CA ALA A 680 -46.42 6.42 -26.96
C ALA A 680 -45.28 6.85 -27.89
N ILE A 681 -44.56 5.91 -28.51
CA ILE A 681 -43.52 6.21 -29.50
C ILE A 681 -44.14 6.97 -30.69
N LEU A 682 -45.29 6.52 -31.19
CA LEU A 682 -46.02 7.20 -32.26
C LEU A 682 -46.50 8.60 -31.85
N ALA A 683 -47.05 8.75 -30.64
CA ALA A 683 -47.51 10.02 -30.11
C ALA A 683 -46.38 11.06 -29.96
N HIS A 684 -45.14 10.59 -29.85
CA HIS A 684 -43.95 11.42 -29.78
C HIS A 684 -43.25 11.61 -31.14
N HIS A 685 -43.92 11.45 -32.29
CA HIS A 685 -43.30 11.60 -33.63
C HIS A 685 -42.26 10.51 -33.98
N GLY A 686 -42.35 9.31 -33.41
CA GLY A 686 -41.37 8.24 -33.62
C GLY A 686 -41.13 7.83 -35.08
N ARG A 687 -42.13 7.93 -35.97
CA ARG A 687 -41.95 7.70 -37.42
C ARG A 687 -41.07 8.77 -38.08
N GLU A 688 -41.27 10.03 -37.70
CA GLU A 688 -40.51 11.15 -38.24
C GLU A 688 -39.05 11.05 -37.81
N TRP A 689 -38.77 10.73 -36.55
CA TRP A 689 -37.40 10.51 -36.09
C TRP A 689 -36.75 9.30 -36.74
N ALA A 690 -37.51 8.20 -36.90
CA ALA A 690 -36.96 7.00 -37.48
C ALA A 690 -36.46 7.27 -38.91
N ASN A 691 -37.21 8.06 -39.68
CA ASN A 691 -36.78 8.50 -40.99
C ASN A 691 -35.62 9.51 -40.92
N LEU A 692 -35.77 10.57 -40.11
CA LEU A 692 -34.84 11.70 -40.03
C LEU A 692 -33.43 11.30 -39.54
N TYR A 693 -33.35 10.37 -38.59
CA TYR A 693 -32.09 9.88 -38.00
C TYR A 693 -31.62 8.55 -38.59
N GLY A 694 -32.32 8.00 -39.60
CA GLY A 694 -31.93 6.75 -40.26
C GLY A 694 -32.14 5.48 -39.42
N MET A 695 -33.12 5.47 -38.51
CA MET A 695 -33.51 4.28 -37.74
C MET A 695 -34.44 3.34 -38.54
N ALA A 696 -33.90 2.70 -39.58
CA ALA A 696 -34.65 1.85 -40.50
C ALA A 696 -35.44 0.72 -39.80
N ALA A 697 -34.88 0.08 -38.76
CA ALA A 697 -35.56 -1.02 -38.06
C ALA A 697 -36.76 -0.52 -37.25
N LEU A 698 -36.67 0.70 -36.69
CA LEU A 698 -37.80 1.33 -36.01
C LEU A 698 -38.88 1.76 -37.00
N GLU A 699 -38.49 2.33 -38.15
CA GLU A 699 -39.43 2.72 -39.20
C GLU A 699 -40.24 1.52 -39.69
N GLN A 700 -39.58 0.37 -39.94
CA GLN A 700 -40.26 -0.87 -40.28
C GLN A 700 -41.20 -1.33 -39.16
N CYS A 701 -40.72 -1.39 -37.92
CA CYS A 701 -41.51 -1.84 -36.76
C CYS A 701 -42.76 -0.99 -36.50
N LEU A 702 -42.70 0.33 -36.78
CA LEU A 702 -43.84 1.24 -36.62
C LEU A 702 -44.79 1.26 -37.83
N SER A 703 -44.40 0.64 -38.94
CA SER A 703 -45.17 0.59 -40.20
C SER A 703 -45.96 -0.71 -40.38
N GLU A 704 -45.54 -1.79 -39.72
CA GLU A 704 -46.33 -3.02 -39.60
C GLU A 704 -47.67 -2.72 -38.88
N PRO A 705 -48.80 -3.40 -39.17
CA PRO A 705 -50.08 -3.09 -38.52
C PRO A 705 -50.11 -3.39 -37.00
#